data_AF-A0A352C3W9-F1
#
_entry.id   AF-A0A352C3W9-F1
#
_cell.length_a   1.000
_cell.length_b   1.000
_cell.length_c   1.000
_cell.angle_alpha   90.00
_cell.angle_beta   90.00
_cell.angle_gamma   90.00
#
_symmetry.space_group_name_H-M   'P 1'
#
loop_
_entity.id
_entity.type
_entity.pdbx_description
1 polymer ?
#
loop_
_entity_poly.entity_id
_entity_poly.type
_entity_poly.pdbx_seq_one_letter_code
_entity_poly.pdbx_strand_id
1 'polypeptide(L)'
;MNSNHPLLQSCTILPGIGSQIFQKLNHLGVFSIYDLLLHLPFRYQDKTRITAIADLKMNSHAVIQGVIRESYWLKTRRPIYHCTVKDDTGEINFRFFNMPGFQQKRLQRFSIVKAFGEVKLKPYGFEMVHPEIEFINQTESTPVQDFFTPWYPSTQGIHQSQWRKYIQHTFKAYQDILDNLEWLDEHILNTHQLPSLTEALKKLHFPEPSQSCEQLIDIDHPARQRLALEELIAYSLSSFLLKKNNQKALSHAYPAVEALEQQLKASLPFQLTDAQIKVFHEIQADMNQAHPMLRLLQGDVGSGKTIVCALSALAVLKQGHQVALMAPTDLLSEQHYQNISKWLSPLGFQVIRLNRTTPSKEKKQNLLDLASGKAQFVIGTHALFQDKVQFKKLGLVIIDEQHRFGVIQRMKLAEKTQDDFHPHQLFVTATPIPRTLAMTQFSHFDLSILDQLPKGRKPIHTAVMSQDKRDDIIVRLKNTIEKKGQIYWVCTRIEEDEEGEQQATEEIFHYLQNELPFAKIAMVHGQLKAQDKDKIMVDFKQGLYDVLVATTVIEVGVDVPNANIMIIENAERLGLSQLHQLRGRVGRGQAESFCILMYNQPLSNNGQQRLQIIRQSTDGFWLAEEDMKLRGYGDVFGTQQSGMTEFKIARLPEHFNLLKLAQNIAHELIEKQSPWIEYIIQHWYQNSEKYLKA
;
A
#
# COMPACT_ATOMS: atom_id res chain seq x y z
N MET A 1 -25.71 19.91 -4.01
CA MET A 1 -24.24 20.01 -4.06
C MET A 1 -23.88 21.39 -4.57
N ASN A 2 -23.45 22.31 -3.69
CA ASN A 2 -23.00 23.65 -4.09
C ASN A 2 -21.56 23.56 -4.60
N SER A 3 -21.37 23.09 -5.83
CA SER A 3 -20.08 22.94 -6.52
C SER A 3 -19.41 24.27 -6.92
N ASN A 4 -19.76 25.39 -6.27
CA ASN A 4 -19.36 26.74 -6.67
C ASN A 4 -18.38 27.41 -5.68
N HIS A 5 -17.72 26.65 -4.80
CA HIS A 5 -16.73 27.26 -3.91
C HIS A 5 -15.58 27.87 -4.72
N PRO A 6 -15.21 29.16 -4.52
CA PRO A 6 -14.22 29.84 -5.36
C PRO A 6 -12.85 29.15 -5.41
N LEU A 7 -12.46 28.44 -4.33
CA LEU A 7 -11.19 27.70 -4.28
C LEU A 7 -11.18 26.40 -5.11
N LEU A 8 -12.34 25.87 -5.48
CA LEU A 8 -12.46 24.68 -6.34
C LEU A 8 -12.44 25.03 -7.84
N GLN A 9 -12.41 26.32 -8.18
CA GLN A 9 -12.32 26.75 -9.57
C GLN A 9 -10.95 26.38 -10.17
N SER A 10 -10.92 26.22 -11.49
CA SER A 10 -9.70 25.97 -12.25
C SER A 10 -8.65 27.05 -11.99
N CYS A 11 -7.39 26.65 -11.81
CA CYS A 11 -6.29 27.59 -11.60
C CYS A 11 -5.97 28.44 -12.86
N THR A 12 -6.57 28.15 -14.02
CA THR A 12 -6.47 28.96 -15.25
C THR A 12 -6.97 30.40 -15.09
N ILE A 13 -7.77 30.68 -14.06
CA ILE A 13 -8.28 32.04 -13.77
C ILE A 13 -7.15 32.96 -13.27
N LEU A 14 -6.08 32.39 -12.71
CA LEU A 14 -4.97 33.17 -12.17
C LEU A 14 -4.08 33.74 -13.29
N PRO A 15 -3.60 34.98 -13.12
CA PRO A 15 -2.75 35.62 -14.12
C PRO A 15 -1.42 34.86 -14.27
N GLY A 16 -1.10 34.52 -15.52
CA GLY A 16 0.10 33.77 -15.89
C GLY A 16 -0.11 32.27 -16.07
N ILE A 17 -1.30 31.73 -15.77
CA ILE A 17 -1.63 30.31 -15.99
C ILE A 17 -2.50 30.16 -17.25
N GLY A 18 -1.84 30.12 -18.42
CA GLY A 18 -2.49 29.79 -19.69
C GLY A 18 -2.71 28.29 -19.89
N SER A 19 -3.41 27.89 -20.96
CA SER A 19 -3.75 26.49 -21.27
C SER A 19 -2.55 25.53 -21.30
N GLN A 20 -1.41 25.97 -21.85
CA GLN A 20 -0.18 25.16 -21.89
C GLN A 20 0.45 24.97 -20.51
N ILE A 21 0.41 25.99 -19.65
CA ILE A 21 0.94 25.90 -18.28
C ILE A 21 0.00 25.04 -17.44
N PHE A 22 -1.31 25.20 -17.62
CA PHE A 22 -2.32 24.37 -16.97
C PHE A 22 -2.15 22.87 -17.25
N GLN A 23 -1.90 22.48 -18.50
CA GLN A 23 -1.61 21.07 -18.82
C GLN A 23 -0.39 20.54 -18.05
N LYS A 24 0.66 21.35 -17.87
CA LYS A 24 1.85 20.98 -17.09
C LYS A 24 1.56 20.88 -15.59
N LEU A 25 0.68 21.74 -15.06
CA LEU A 25 0.22 21.69 -13.67
C LEU A 25 -0.65 20.45 -13.40
N ASN A 26 -1.49 20.06 -14.36
CA ASN A 26 -2.30 18.84 -14.27
C ASN A 26 -1.45 17.57 -14.14
N HIS A 27 -0.29 17.52 -14.81
CA HIS A 27 0.67 16.42 -14.63
C HIS A 27 1.25 16.34 -13.21
N LEU A 28 1.22 17.45 -12.45
CA LEU A 28 1.59 17.52 -11.05
C LEU A 28 0.39 17.37 -10.10
N GLY A 29 -0.80 17.04 -10.62
CA GLY A 29 -2.01 16.90 -9.82
C GLY A 29 -2.63 18.24 -9.38
N VAL A 30 -2.22 19.36 -9.98
CA VAL A 30 -2.71 20.70 -9.63
C VAL A 30 -3.76 21.16 -10.65
N PHE A 31 -5.03 21.09 -10.28
CA PHE A 31 -6.17 21.43 -11.16
C PHE A 31 -6.89 22.70 -10.72
N SER A 32 -6.98 22.93 -9.42
CA SER A 32 -7.73 24.02 -8.81
C SER A 32 -6.86 25.01 -8.05
N ILE A 33 -7.48 26.10 -7.60
CA ILE A 33 -6.84 27.10 -6.73
C ILE A 33 -6.47 26.50 -5.38
N TYR A 34 -7.31 25.62 -4.83
CA TYR A 34 -7.00 24.90 -3.61
C TYR A 34 -5.82 23.95 -3.78
N ASP A 35 -5.68 23.28 -4.93
CA ASP A 35 -4.52 22.43 -5.20
C ASP A 35 -3.22 23.24 -5.27
N LEU A 36 -3.27 24.48 -5.76
CA LEU A 36 -2.11 25.38 -5.72
C LEU A 36 -1.70 25.69 -4.27
N LEU A 37 -2.65 25.93 -3.38
CA LEU A 37 -2.39 26.14 -1.95
C LEU A 37 -1.83 24.89 -1.27
N LEU A 38 -2.19 23.70 -1.73
CA LEU A 38 -1.65 22.44 -1.20
C LEU A 38 -0.34 22.00 -1.87
N HIS A 39 0.15 22.72 -2.89
CA HIS A 39 1.43 22.43 -3.54
C HIS A 39 2.59 22.92 -2.68
N LEU A 40 2.90 22.15 -1.63
CA LEU A 40 3.83 22.57 -0.59
C LEU A 40 5.31 22.58 -1.04
N PRO A 41 6.14 23.47 -0.46
CA PRO A 41 7.58 23.42 -0.65
C PRO A 41 8.21 22.15 -0.03
N PHE A 42 9.20 21.58 -0.71
CA PHE A 42 10.00 20.46 -0.19
C PHE A 42 11.33 20.93 0.42
N ARG A 43 11.73 22.18 0.17
CA ARG A 43 12.95 22.78 0.71
C ARG A 43 12.79 24.28 0.86
N TYR A 44 13.53 24.88 1.79
CA TYR A 44 13.63 26.32 1.97
C TYR A 44 15.08 26.79 1.83
N GLN A 45 15.26 28.05 1.43
CA GLN A 45 16.54 28.71 1.37
C GLN A 45 16.50 29.99 2.21
N ASP A 46 17.47 30.15 3.10
CA ASP A 46 17.63 31.38 3.85
C ASP A 46 18.27 32.45 2.95
N LYS A 47 17.45 33.40 2.50
CA LYS A 47 17.87 34.63 1.81
C LYS A 47 17.51 35.90 2.58
N THR A 48 17.26 35.75 3.88
CA THR A 48 16.75 36.80 4.77
C THR A 48 17.84 37.66 5.39
N ARG A 49 19.10 37.24 5.27
CA ARG A 49 20.26 37.94 5.81
C ARG A 49 21.44 37.90 4.86
N ILE A 50 22.22 38.97 4.88
CA ILE A 50 23.52 39.03 4.19
C ILE A 50 24.57 38.55 5.19
N THR A 51 25.38 37.58 4.77
CA THR A 51 26.50 37.04 5.56
C THR A 51 27.78 37.71 5.09
N ALA A 52 28.61 38.17 6.03
CA ALA A 52 29.95 38.66 5.71
C ALA A 52 30.81 37.52 5.15
N ILE A 53 31.69 37.81 4.19
CA ILE A 53 32.52 36.79 3.54
C ILE A 53 33.43 36.07 4.57
N ALA A 54 33.89 36.77 5.61
CA ALA A 54 34.67 36.16 6.68
C ALA A 54 33.89 35.13 7.53
N ASP A 55 32.57 35.26 7.64
CA ASP A 55 31.71 34.40 8.46
C ASP A 55 31.16 33.20 7.68
N LEU A 56 31.57 33.03 6.43
CA LEU A 56 31.10 31.95 5.58
C LEU A 56 31.54 30.58 6.12
N LYS A 57 30.60 29.64 6.11
CA LYS A 57 30.83 28.25 6.53
C LYS A 57 30.97 27.35 5.30
N MET A 58 31.92 26.43 5.36
CA MET A 58 32.08 25.41 4.31
C MET A 58 30.81 24.57 4.16
N ASN A 59 30.43 24.29 2.91
CA ASN A 59 29.25 23.49 2.52
C ASN A 59 27.91 24.10 3.00
N SER A 60 27.86 25.41 3.22
CA SER A 60 26.63 26.14 3.54
C SER A 60 26.14 26.95 2.35
N HIS A 61 24.86 27.32 2.34
CA HIS A 61 24.33 28.30 1.40
C HIS A 61 24.28 29.66 2.10
N ALA A 62 24.73 30.71 1.43
CA ALA A 62 24.74 32.05 1.99
C ALA A 62 24.37 33.09 0.93
N VAL A 63 23.73 34.17 1.38
CA VAL A 63 23.65 35.42 0.61
C VAL A 63 24.82 36.28 1.03
N ILE A 64 25.57 36.78 0.05
CA ILE A 64 26.65 37.74 0.26
C ILE A 64 26.40 38.97 -0.58
N GLN A 65 26.97 40.09 -0.16
CA GLN A 65 27.00 41.32 -0.93
C GLN A 65 28.45 41.81 -1.03
N GLY A 66 28.90 42.10 -2.23
CA GLY A 66 30.27 42.57 -2.44
C GLY A 66 30.48 43.24 -3.78
N VAL A 67 31.69 43.74 -3.97
CA VAL A 67 32.12 44.43 -5.19
C VAL A 67 32.99 43.50 -6.02
N ILE A 68 32.72 43.42 -7.32
CA ILE A 68 33.56 42.67 -8.25
C ILE A 68 34.93 43.34 -8.36
N ARG A 69 35.99 42.60 -7.99
CA ARG A 69 37.39 43.05 -8.08
C ARG A 69 38.01 42.76 -9.43
N GLU A 70 37.75 41.57 -9.95
CA GLU A 70 38.29 41.09 -11.21
C GLU A 70 37.37 40.03 -11.81
N SER A 71 37.39 39.93 -13.13
CA SER A 71 36.61 38.93 -13.86
C SER A 71 37.32 38.59 -15.16
N TYR A 72 37.58 37.31 -15.42
CA TYR A 72 38.35 36.86 -16.59
C TYR A 72 38.03 35.42 -16.98
N TRP A 73 38.38 35.05 -18.22
CA TRP A 73 38.29 33.67 -18.69
C TRP A 73 39.56 32.90 -18.36
N LEU A 74 39.37 31.75 -17.71
CA LEU A 74 40.41 30.73 -17.57
C LEU A 74 40.40 29.83 -18.82
N LYS A 75 41.54 29.80 -19.52
CA LYS A 75 41.77 28.89 -20.64
C LYS A 75 42.09 27.49 -20.12
N THR A 76 41.05 26.69 -19.85
CA THR A 76 41.18 25.25 -19.55
C THR A 76 40.50 24.41 -20.65
N ARG A 77 40.55 23.07 -20.55
CA ARG A 77 39.88 22.17 -21.52
C ARG A 77 38.39 22.48 -21.72
N ARG A 78 37.73 23.07 -20.72
CA ARG A 78 36.43 23.73 -20.84
C ARG A 78 36.59 25.18 -20.38
N PRO A 79 36.18 26.21 -21.15
CA PRO A 79 36.37 27.59 -20.73
C PRO A 79 35.58 27.87 -19.46
N ILE A 80 36.23 28.50 -18.47
CA ILE A 80 35.61 28.84 -17.18
C ILE A 80 35.68 30.35 -16.99
N TYR A 81 34.54 30.99 -16.70
CA TYR A 81 34.52 32.39 -16.31
C TYR A 81 34.73 32.48 -14.80
N HIS A 82 35.77 33.21 -14.40
CA HIS A 82 36.14 33.45 -13.02
C HIS A 82 35.82 34.90 -12.64
N CYS A 83 35.26 35.12 -11.46
CA CYS A 83 34.96 36.45 -10.94
C CYS A 83 35.26 36.51 -9.44
N THR A 84 36.15 37.40 -9.01
CA THR A 84 36.49 37.57 -7.60
C THR A 84 35.65 38.70 -7.02
N VAL A 85 34.92 38.39 -5.96
CA VAL A 85 34.05 39.34 -5.25
C VAL A 85 34.62 39.61 -3.87
N LYS A 86 34.64 40.88 -3.48
CA LYS A 86 35.20 41.35 -2.22
C LYS A 86 34.18 42.16 -1.44
N ASP A 87 34.07 41.90 -0.14
CA ASP A 87 33.42 42.79 0.83
C ASP A 87 34.48 43.38 1.78
N ASP A 88 34.04 44.06 2.84
CA ASP A 88 34.96 44.67 3.81
C ASP A 88 35.71 43.65 4.67
N THR A 89 35.29 42.38 4.65
CA THR A 89 35.77 41.32 5.54
C THR A 89 36.62 40.26 4.83
N GLY A 90 36.42 40.03 3.53
CA GLY A 90 37.11 38.97 2.81
C GLY A 90 36.83 38.94 1.31
N GLU A 91 37.34 37.89 0.66
CA GLU A 91 37.20 37.66 -0.78
C GLU A 91 36.65 36.25 -1.05
N ILE A 92 35.83 36.14 -2.11
CA ILE A 92 35.24 34.88 -2.56
C ILE A 92 35.23 34.82 -4.09
N ASN A 93 35.46 33.62 -4.60
CA ASN A 93 35.54 33.38 -6.04
C ASN A 93 34.24 32.82 -6.59
N PHE A 94 33.76 33.37 -7.70
CA PHE A 94 32.63 32.83 -8.46
C PHE A 94 33.14 32.13 -9.71
N ARG A 95 32.57 30.94 -9.96
CA ARG A 95 32.94 30.10 -11.11
C ARG A 95 31.72 29.78 -11.96
N PHE A 96 31.84 30.01 -13.27
CA PHE A 96 30.81 29.67 -14.25
C PHE A 96 31.40 28.83 -15.40
N PHE A 97 30.83 27.65 -15.65
CA PHE A 97 31.27 26.77 -16.74
C PHE A 97 30.68 27.13 -18.11
N ASN A 98 29.56 27.85 -18.14
CA ASN A 98 28.88 28.25 -19.36
C ASN A 98 28.11 29.56 -19.14
N MET A 99 28.79 30.70 -19.32
CA MET A 99 28.23 32.02 -19.04
C MET A 99 27.77 32.72 -20.33
N PRO A 100 26.49 33.09 -20.47
CA PRO A 100 26.02 33.85 -21.62
C PRO A 100 26.68 35.24 -21.68
N GLY A 101 27.07 35.69 -22.88
CA GLY A 101 27.79 36.97 -23.06
C GLY A 101 27.04 38.22 -22.57
N PHE A 102 25.71 38.17 -22.43
CA PHE A 102 24.94 39.28 -21.86
C PHE A 102 25.12 39.42 -20.34
N GLN A 103 25.33 38.30 -19.61
CA GLN A 103 25.62 38.34 -18.17
C GLN A 103 27.06 38.78 -17.91
N GLN A 104 27.98 38.40 -18.81
CA GLN A 104 29.38 38.84 -18.76
C GLN A 104 29.50 40.36 -18.75
N LYS A 105 28.75 41.06 -19.62
CA LYS A 105 28.79 42.53 -19.70
C LYS A 105 28.34 43.22 -18.42
N ARG A 106 27.57 42.54 -17.55
CA ARG A 106 27.12 43.07 -16.26
C ARG A 106 28.11 42.76 -15.12
N LEU A 107 28.88 41.68 -15.23
CA LEU A 107 29.95 41.33 -14.30
C LEU A 107 31.24 42.11 -14.59
N GLN A 108 31.17 43.45 -14.54
CA GLN A 108 32.34 44.31 -14.71
C GLN A 108 32.95 44.66 -13.37
N ARG A 109 34.24 45.01 -13.41
CA ARG A 109 34.96 45.53 -12.26
C ARG A 109 34.19 46.70 -11.63
N PHE A 110 34.14 46.75 -10.31
CA PHE A 110 33.42 47.73 -9.50
C PHE A 110 31.89 47.62 -9.48
N SER A 111 31.29 46.65 -10.19
CA SER A 111 29.87 46.37 -10.02
C SER A 111 29.58 45.77 -8.64
N ILE A 112 28.52 46.25 -8.00
CA ILE A 112 28.03 45.71 -6.73
C ILE A 112 27.07 44.57 -7.04
N VAL A 113 27.31 43.41 -6.42
CA VAL A 113 26.51 42.22 -6.60
C VAL A 113 26.04 41.68 -5.27
N LYS A 114 24.79 41.24 -5.25
CA LYS A 114 24.24 40.34 -4.24
C LYS A 114 24.19 38.96 -4.85
N ALA A 115 24.83 38.01 -4.20
CA ALA A 115 24.97 36.65 -4.71
C ALA A 115 24.45 35.64 -3.69
N PHE A 116 23.73 34.63 -4.17
CA PHE A 116 23.33 33.49 -3.38
C PHE A 116 23.87 32.20 -3.99
N GLY A 117 24.51 31.36 -3.19
CA GLY A 117 25.05 30.10 -3.67
C GLY A 117 25.60 29.22 -2.56
N GLU A 118 25.94 27.98 -2.94
CA GLU A 118 26.65 27.04 -2.08
C GLU A 118 28.12 27.45 -1.98
N VAL A 119 28.61 27.62 -0.74
CA VAL A 119 29.99 27.97 -0.42
C VAL A 119 30.83 26.71 -0.31
N LYS A 120 31.87 26.62 -1.13
CA LYS A 120 32.88 25.56 -1.11
C LYS A 120 34.22 26.12 -0.69
N LEU A 121 34.94 25.39 0.16
CA LEU A 121 36.31 25.73 0.50
C LEU A 121 37.26 25.05 -0.49
N LYS A 122 38.14 25.84 -1.11
CA LYS A 122 39.20 25.39 -2.02
C LYS A 122 40.56 25.86 -1.47
N PRO A 123 41.69 25.35 -2.01
CA PRO A 123 43.03 25.77 -1.56
C PRO A 123 43.28 27.28 -1.65
N TYR A 124 42.55 27.99 -2.51
CA TYR A 124 42.62 29.43 -2.74
C TYR A 124 41.46 30.22 -2.08
N GLY A 125 40.78 29.63 -1.10
CA GLY A 125 39.71 30.29 -0.34
C GLY A 125 38.31 29.82 -0.72
N PHE A 126 37.31 30.63 -0.38
CA PHE A 126 35.91 30.32 -0.64
C PHE A 126 35.56 30.45 -2.12
N GLU A 127 34.66 29.59 -2.57
CA GLU A 127 34.19 29.52 -3.95
C GLU A 127 32.68 29.25 -4.00
N MET A 128 31.95 29.98 -4.84
CA MET A 128 30.59 29.65 -5.28
C MET A 128 30.60 29.28 -6.76
N VAL A 129 29.99 28.15 -7.08
CA VAL A 129 29.84 27.67 -8.47
C VAL A 129 28.43 28.01 -8.95
N HIS A 130 28.31 28.77 -10.04
CA HIS A 130 27.03 29.25 -10.58
C HIS A 130 26.10 29.90 -9.54
N PRO A 131 26.55 30.90 -8.75
CA PRO A 131 25.66 31.61 -7.84
C PRO A 131 24.55 32.37 -8.60
N GLU A 132 23.39 32.50 -7.96
CA GLU A 132 22.35 33.43 -8.39
C GLU A 132 22.83 34.85 -8.11
N ILE A 133 22.98 35.67 -9.16
CA ILE A 133 23.50 37.04 -9.05
C ILE A 133 22.40 38.06 -9.33
N GLU A 134 22.26 38.99 -8.41
CA GLU A 134 21.48 40.21 -8.55
C GLU A 134 22.42 41.42 -8.54
N PHE A 135 22.25 42.32 -9.51
CA PHE A 135 23.08 43.52 -9.64
C PHE A 135 22.41 44.69 -8.92
N ILE A 136 23.15 45.34 -8.04
CA ILE A 136 22.64 46.46 -7.23
C ILE A 136 23.10 47.78 -7.85
N ASN A 137 22.17 48.71 -8.03
CA ASN A 137 22.50 50.10 -8.37
C ASN A 137 22.87 50.85 -7.08
N GLN A 138 23.93 51.68 -7.12
CA GLN A 138 24.56 52.32 -5.94
C GLN A 138 23.63 53.21 -5.08
N THR A 139 22.39 53.47 -5.51
CA THR A 139 21.48 54.45 -4.91
C THR A 139 20.38 53.87 -4.02
N GLU A 140 20.24 52.54 -3.89
CA GLU A 140 19.16 51.93 -3.10
C GLU A 140 19.67 50.87 -2.13
N SER A 141 19.25 50.95 -0.86
CA SER A 141 19.36 49.84 0.08
C SER A 141 18.49 48.71 -0.43
N THR A 142 19.09 47.59 -0.85
CA THR A 142 18.31 46.45 -1.32
C THR A 142 17.73 45.72 -0.12
N PRO A 143 16.39 45.59 -0.01
CA PRO A 143 15.82 44.79 1.06
C PRO A 143 16.27 43.34 0.91
N VAL A 144 16.63 42.72 2.04
CA VAL A 144 16.68 41.27 2.16
C VAL A 144 15.25 40.72 2.07
N GLN A 145 15.12 39.42 1.78
CA GLN A 145 13.77 38.85 1.76
C GLN A 145 13.21 38.81 3.18
N ASP A 146 11.92 39.14 3.33
CA ASP A 146 11.23 39.08 4.62
C ASP A 146 10.97 37.64 5.08
N PHE A 147 10.93 36.70 4.13
CA PHE A 147 10.65 35.27 4.35
C PHE A 147 11.74 34.38 3.76
N PHE A 148 11.86 33.16 4.24
CA PHE A 148 12.66 32.14 3.56
C PHE A 148 12.12 31.87 2.16
N THR A 149 13.01 31.63 1.20
CA THR A 149 12.61 31.31 -0.17
C THR A 149 12.16 29.85 -0.26
N PRO A 150 10.87 29.57 -0.54
CA PRO A 150 10.40 28.21 -0.74
C PRO A 150 10.83 27.62 -2.09
N TRP A 151 11.06 26.31 -2.10
CA TRP A 151 11.37 25.52 -3.29
C TRP A 151 10.34 24.41 -3.48
N TYR A 152 9.66 24.44 -4.62
CA TYR A 152 8.50 23.61 -4.94
C TYR A 152 8.86 22.44 -5.86
N PRO A 153 8.17 21.29 -5.76
CA PRO A 153 8.23 20.27 -6.79
C PRO A 153 7.88 20.88 -8.16
N SER A 154 8.64 20.57 -9.21
CA SER A 154 8.51 21.23 -10.52
C SER A 154 8.71 20.27 -11.68
N THR A 155 8.04 20.54 -12.79
CA THR A 155 8.19 19.84 -14.08
C THR A 155 8.88 20.72 -15.12
N GLN A 156 9.28 20.11 -16.24
CA GLN A 156 9.99 20.82 -17.30
C GLN A 156 9.18 22.02 -17.83
N GLY A 157 9.77 23.21 -17.74
CA GLY A 157 9.18 24.46 -18.20
C GLY A 157 8.26 25.16 -17.21
N ILE A 158 8.29 24.79 -15.92
CA ILE A 158 7.84 25.64 -14.82
C ILE A 158 9.03 25.89 -13.88
N HIS A 159 9.42 27.15 -13.73
CA HIS A 159 10.54 27.55 -12.87
C HIS A 159 10.07 27.94 -11.46
N GLN A 160 10.98 27.87 -10.48
CA GLN A 160 10.70 28.25 -9.07
C GLN A 160 10.21 29.69 -8.89
N SER A 161 10.63 30.61 -9.78
CA SER A 161 10.13 31.99 -9.77
C SER A 161 8.66 32.09 -10.21
N GLN A 162 8.21 31.22 -11.12
CA GLN A 162 6.81 31.15 -11.55
C GLN A 162 5.94 30.58 -10.43
N TRP A 163 6.37 29.49 -9.78
CA TRP A 163 5.66 28.93 -8.61
C TRP A 163 5.42 29.97 -7.53
N ARG A 164 6.47 30.66 -7.10
CA ARG A 164 6.36 31.73 -6.09
C ARG A 164 5.38 32.82 -6.51
N LYS A 165 5.38 33.22 -7.79
CA LYS A 165 4.41 34.20 -8.32
C LYS A 165 2.99 33.67 -8.29
N TYR A 166 2.75 32.43 -8.70
CA TYR A 166 1.40 31.84 -8.69
C TYR A 166 0.86 31.72 -7.28
N ILE A 167 1.66 31.26 -6.32
CA ILE A 167 1.29 31.20 -4.91
C ILE A 167 1.00 32.60 -4.37
N GLN A 168 1.89 33.57 -4.58
CA GLN A 168 1.68 34.95 -4.11
C GLN A 168 0.42 35.59 -4.70
N HIS A 169 0.17 35.39 -5.99
CA HIS A 169 -1.07 35.85 -6.63
C HIS A 169 -2.30 35.17 -6.06
N THR A 170 -2.22 33.88 -5.73
CA THR A 170 -3.31 33.12 -5.11
C THR A 170 -3.67 33.69 -3.74
N PHE A 171 -2.68 33.85 -2.85
CA PHE A 171 -2.89 34.41 -1.51
C PHE A 171 -3.44 35.84 -1.56
N LYS A 172 -2.99 36.65 -2.52
CA LYS A 172 -3.48 38.03 -2.69
C LYS A 172 -4.90 38.08 -3.25
N ALA A 173 -5.22 37.28 -4.26
CA ALA A 173 -6.53 37.32 -4.93
C ALA A 173 -7.65 36.72 -4.07
N TYR A 174 -7.32 35.77 -3.19
CA TYR A 174 -8.28 35.05 -2.35
C TYR A 174 -8.14 35.41 -0.86
N GLN A 175 -7.52 36.55 -0.53
CA GLN A 175 -7.22 36.93 0.86
C GLN A 175 -8.47 36.92 1.76
N ASP A 176 -9.58 37.54 1.33
CA ASP A 176 -10.81 37.62 2.13
C ASP A 176 -11.40 36.25 2.45
N ILE A 177 -11.27 35.30 1.52
CA ILE A 177 -11.72 33.91 1.70
C ILE A 177 -10.76 33.18 2.63
N LEU A 178 -9.45 33.33 2.42
CA LEU A 178 -8.41 32.69 3.22
C LEU A 178 -8.46 33.16 4.67
N ASP A 179 -8.67 34.45 4.95
CA ASP A 179 -8.67 34.95 6.33
C ASP A 179 -9.83 34.37 7.17
N ASN A 180 -10.86 33.79 6.53
CA ASN A 180 -11.98 33.11 7.19
C ASN A 180 -12.05 31.61 6.86
N LEU A 181 -11.00 31.04 6.25
CA LEU A 181 -11.01 29.65 5.80
C LEU A 181 -10.73 28.71 6.98
N GLU A 182 -11.80 28.17 7.55
CA GLU A 182 -11.71 27.10 8.54
C GLU A 182 -12.94 26.20 8.45
N TRP A 183 -12.70 24.88 8.46
CA TRP A 183 -13.75 23.85 8.34
C TRP A 183 -13.84 22.96 9.58
N LEU A 184 -12.88 23.04 10.48
CA LEU A 184 -12.91 22.38 11.79
C LEU A 184 -13.43 23.34 12.86
N ASP A 185 -14.28 22.84 13.75
CA ASP A 185 -14.80 23.63 14.85
C ASP A 185 -13.67 24.10 15.78
N GLU A 186 -13.80 25.31 16.35
CA GLU A 186 -12.79 25.90 17.25
C GLU A 186 -12.45 24.99 18.45
N HIS A 187 -13.45 24.21 18.91
CA HIS A 187 -13.25 23.22 19.97
C HIS A 187 -12.23 22.13 19.58
N ILE A 188 -12.26 21.66 18.34
CA ILE A 188 -11.36 20.63 17.83
C ILE A 188 -9.94 21.20 17.72
N LEU A 189 -9.80 22.42 17.20
CA LEU A 189 -8.51 23.11 17.10
C LEU A 189 -7.87 23.30 18.48
N ASN A 190 -8.62 23.80 19.45
CA ASN A 190 -8.13 24.06 20.81
C ASN A 190 -7.78 22.76 21.57
N THR A 191 -8.60 21.72 21.43
CA THR A 191 -8.37 20.42 22.11
C THR A 191 -7.07 19.75 21.64
N HIS A 192 -6.74 19.91 20.36
CA HIS A 192 -5.57 19.28 19.74
C HIS A 192 -4.40 20.25 19.49
N GLN A 193 -4.50 21.50 19.97
CA GLN A 193 -3.49 22.56 19.81
C GLN A 193 -3.06 22.75 18.34
N LEU A 194 -4.05 22.71 17.44
CA LEU A 194 -3.82 22.79 16.01
C LEU A 194 -3.87 24.25 15.54
N PRO A 195 -2.95 24.69 14.67
CA PRO A 195 -3.09 25.99 14.00
C PRO A 195 -4.32 25.98 13.08
N SER A 196 -4.85 27.16 12.77
CA SER A 196 -5.88 27.27 11.73
C SER A 196 -5.35 26.84 10.36
N LEU A 197 -6.26 26.47 9.45
CA LEU A 197 -5.89 26.09 8.07
C LEU A 197 -5.07 27.19 7.38
N THR A 198 -5.50 28.45 7.52
CA THR A 198 -4.82 29.59 6.91
C THR A 198 -3.47 29.89 7.51
N GLU A 199 -3.32 29.79 8.83
CA GLU A 199 -2.00 29.93 9.48
C GLU A 199 -1.04 28.83 9.02
N ALA A 200 -1.52 27.58 8.92
CA ALA A 200 -0.70 26.46 8.45
C ALA A 200 -0.19 26.69 7.02
N LEU A 201 -1.08 27.11 6.11
CA LEU A 201 -0.73 27.43 4.72
C LEU A 201 0.21 28.63 4.63
N LYS A 202 -0.08 29.73 5.31
CA LYS A 202 0.78 30.94 5.33
C LYS A 202 2.17 30.60 5.87
N LYS A 203 2.25 29.82 6.96
CA LYS A 203 3.52 29.43 7.59
C LYS A 203 4.43 28.62 6.67
N LEU A 204 3.86 27.72 5.86
CA LEU A 204 4.62 26.88 4.94
C LEU A 204 5.00 27.62 3.66
N HIS A 205 4.15 28.50 3.12
CA HIS A 205 4.48 29.23 1.88
C HIS A 205 5.31 30.50 2.11
N PHE A 206 5.16 31.14 3.28
CA PHE A 206 5.84 32.38 3.66
C PHE A 206 6.45 32.24 5.07
N PRO A 207 7.49 31.40 5.25
CA PRO A 207 8.05 31.17 6.56
C PRO A 207 8.91 32.35 7.00
N GLU A 208 8.61 32.90 8.17
CA GLU A 208 9.43 33.92 8.82
C GLU A 208 10.77 33.33 9.31
N PRO A 209 11.85 34.15 9.37
CA PRO A 209 13.19 33.71 9.79
C PRO A 209 13.33 33.43 11.30
N SER A 210 12.22 33.34 12.05
CA SER A 210 12.20 33.01 13.47
C SER A 210 12.46 31.53 13.76
N GLN A 211 12.38 30.65 12.76
CA GLN A 211 12.59 29.21 12.86
C GLN A 211 13.70 28.73 11.93
N SER A 212 14.21 27.51 12.14
CA SER A 212 15.18 26.90 11.23
C SER A 212 14.50 26.35 9.97
N CYS A 213 15.22 26.35 8.84
CA CYS A 213 14.73 25.76 7.59
C CYS A 213 14.45 24.26 7.73
N GLU A 214 15.22 23.56 8.56
CA GLU A 214 15.08 22.14 8.84
C GLU A 214 13.75 21.83 9.54
N GLN A 215 13.36 22.63 10.54
CA GLN A 215 12.08 22.47 11.24
C GLN A 215 10.86 22.61 10.32
N LEU A 216 10.93 23.44 9.28
CA LEU A 216 9.81 23.63 8.32
C LEU A 216 9.62 22.45 7.37
N ILE A 217 10.62 21.58 7.24
CA ILE A 217 10.57 20.36 6.42
C ILE A 217 10.23 19.14 7.29
N ASP A 218 10.46 19.25 8.59
CA ASP A 218 10.13 18.22 9.56
C ASP A 218 8.66 17.80 9.45
N ILE A 219 8.44 16.49 9.43
CA ILE A 219 7.11 15.89 9.33
C ILE A 219 6.25 16.25 10.55
N ASP A 220 6.88 16.45 11.71
CA ASP A 220 6.20 16.79 12.96
C ASP A 220 5.92 18.29 13.12
N HIS A 221 6.24 19.11 12.10
CA HIS A 221 5.94 20.54 12.15
C HIS A 221 4.41 20.76 12.28
N PRO A 222 3.92 21.60 13.23
CA PRO A 222 2.49 21.76 13.50
C PRO A 222 1.65 22.12 12.26
N ALA A 223 2.16 22.99 11.39
CA ALA A 223 1.48 23.33 10.14
C ALA A 223 1.35 22.14 9.17
N ARG A 224 2.34 21.25 9.11
CA ARG A 224 2.28 20.04 8.27
C ARG A 224 1.36 19.00 8.87
N GLN A 225 1.44 18.79 10.19
CA GLN A 225 0.52 17.90 10.91
C GLN A 225 -0.93 18.36 10.78
N ARG A 226 -1.22 19.67 10.85
CA ARG A 226 -2.58 20.23 10.62
C ARG A 226 -3.14 19.85 9.25
N LEU A 227 -2.35 20.02 8.19
CA LEU A 227 -2.77 19.70 6.81
C LEU A 227 -2.89 18.19 6.60
N ALA A 228 -1.93 17.41 7.08
CA ALA A 228 -1.97 15.95 7.02
C ALA A 228 -3.18 15.38 7.78
N LEU A 229 -3.48 15.93 8.96
CA LEU A 229 -4.63 15.51 9.77
C LEU A 229 -5.95 15.79 9.04
N GLU A 230 -6.12 16.96 8.45
CA GLU A 230 -7.34 17.30 7.72
C GLU A 230 -7.54 16.47 6.46
N GLU A 231 -6.46 16.15 5.75
CA GLU A 231 -6.50 15.18 4.66
C GLU A 231 -7.01 13.81 5.14
N LEU A 232 -6.48 13.33 6.27
CA LEU A 232 -6.91 12.06 6.88
C LEU A 232 -8.35 12.13 7.44
N ILE A 233 -8.82 13.31 7.87
CA ILE A 233 -10.21 13.54 8.26
C ILE A 233 -11.10 13.45 7.02
N ALA A 234 -10.75 14.13 5.93
CA ALA A 234 -11.46 14.04 4.65
C ALA A 234 -11.55 12.59 4.15
N TYR A 235 -10.46 11.85 4.30
CA TYR A 235 -10.38 10.44 3.98
C TYR A 235 -11.35 9.60 4.84
N SER A 236 -11.34 9.83 6.15
CA SER A 236 -12.20 9.10 7.10
C SER A 236 -13.69 9.42 6.89
N LEU A 237 -14.02 10.70 6.64
CA LEU A 237 -15.38 11.15 6.32
C LEU A 237 -15.89 10.53 5.02
N SER A 238 -15.09 10.51 3.95
CA SER A 238 -15.49 9.89 2.68
C SER A 238 -15.75 8.39 2.82
N SER A 239 -14.89 7.69 3.58
CA SER A 239 -15.06 6.28 3.92
C SER A 239 -16.34 6.01 4.72
N PHE A 240 -16.68 6.89 5.66
CA PHE A 240 -17.91 6.77 6.43
C PHE A 240 -19.16 7.02 5.58
N LEU A 241 -19.16 8.05 4.71
CA LEU A 241 -20.28 8.32 3.81
C LEU A 241 -20.51 7.17 2.83
N LEU A 242 -19.43 6.53 2.38
CA LEU A 242 -19.50 5.28 1.62
C LEU A 242 -20.21 4.17 2.38
N LYS A 243 -19.81 3.91 3.63
CA LYS A 243 -20.52 2.94 4.50
C LYS A 243 -21.99 3.30 4.68
N LYS A 244 -22.30 4.57 4.97
CA LYS A 244 -23.68 5.05 5.12
C LYS A 244 -24.50 4.91 3.83
N ASN A 245 -23.90 5.12 2.67
CA ASN A 245 -24.57 4.91 1.38
C ASN A 245 -24.82 3.42 1.13
N ASN A 246 -23.87 2.54 1.45
CA ASN A 246 -24.07 1.10 1.39
C ASN A 246 -25.17 0.62 2.36
N GLN A 247 -25.30 1.27 3.52
CA GLN A 247 -26.39 1.00 4.47
C GLN A 247 -27.78 1.39 3.96
N LYS A 248 -27.90 2.20 2.90
CA LYS A 248 -29.20 2.49 2.26
C LYS A 248 -29.72 1.31 1.46
N ALA A 249 -28.83 0.42 1.01
CA ALA A 249 -29.23 -0.81 0.35
C ALA A 249 -29.91 -1.74 1.35
N LEU A 250 -30.98 -2.40 0.94
CA LEU A 250 -31.69 -3.35 1.78
C LEU A 250 -30.98 -4.70 1.76
N SER A 251 -30.91 -5.37 2.90
CA SER A 251 -30.50 -6.77 3.00
C SER A 251 -31.41 -7.54 3.97
N HIS A 252 -31.42 -8.86 3.84
CA HIS A 252 -32.18 -9.71 4.74
C HIS A 252 -31.44 -9.86 6.07
N ALA A 253 -32.12 -9.61 7.18
CA ALA A 253 -31.56 -9.91 8.49
C ALA A 253 -31.53 -11.43 8.74
N TYR A 254 -30.35 -11.93 9.12
CA TYR A 254 -30.11 -13.33 9.48
C TYR A 254 -29.80 -13.46 10.97
N PRO A 255 -30.78 -13.79 11.83
CA PRO A 255 -30.55 -14.02 13.25
C PRO A 255 -29.66 -15.23 13.50
N ALA A 256 -28.99 -15.24 14.66
CA ALA A 256 -28.14 -16.35 15.09
C ALA A 256 -28.94 -17.66 15.21
N VAL A 257 -28.28 -18.78 14.96
CA VAL A 257 -28.92 -20.10 14.93
C VAL A 257 -28.18 -21.04 15.88
N GLU A 258 -28.29 -20.76 17.17
CA GLU A 258 -27.53 -21.42 18.24
C GLU A 258 -27.56 -22.95 18.15
N ALA A 259 -28.71 -23.55 17.84
CA ALA A 259 -28.84 -25.00 17.72
C ALA A 259 -27.97 -25.61 16.59
N LEU A 260 -27.97 -25.01 15.40
CA LEU A 260 -27.13 -25.47 14.28
C LEU A 260 -25.65 -25.18 14.54
N GLU A 261 -25.35 -24.04 15.15
CA GLU A 261 -23.99 -23.67 15.53
C GLU A 261 -23.40 -24.68 16.53
N GLN A 262 -24.16 -25.07 17.56
CA GLN A 262 -23.75 -26.08 18.54
C GLN A 262 -23.58 -27.46 17.89
N GLN A 263 -24.49 -27.86 17.01
CA GLN A 263 -24.37 -29.11 16.25
C GLN A 263 -23.10 -29.14 15.39
N LEU A 264 -22.81 -28.06 14.65
CA LEU A 264 -21.61 -27.96 13.86
C LEU A 264 -20.37 -28.00 14.76
N LYS A 265 -20.31 -27.18 15.81
CA LYS A 265 -19.20 -27.12 16.78
C LYS A 265 -18.91 -28.48 17.40
N ALA A 266 -19.94 -29.25 17.76
CA ALA A 266 -19.80 -30.59 18.32
C ALA A 266 -19.27 -31.62 17.31
N SER A 267 -19.50 -31.42 16.00
CA SER A 267 -18.99 -32.30 14.94
C SER A 267 -17.52 -32.09 14.59
N LEU A 268 -16.91 -30.98 15.02
CA LEU A 268 -15.56 -30.62 14.63
C LEU A 268 -14.52 -31.47 15.37
N PRO A 269 -13.46 -31.94 14.69
CA PRO A 269 -12.37 -32.69 15.33
C PRO A 269 -11.40 -31.79 16.13
N PHE A 270 -11.72 -30.51 16.29
CA PHE A 270 -10.92 -29.50 16.97
C PHE A 270 -11.83 -28.49 17.69
N GLN A 271 -11.28 -27.82 18.69
CA GLN A 271 -11.94 -26.69 19.35
C GLN A 271 -11.65 -25.39 18.62
N LEU A 272 -12.66 -24.51 18.54
CA LEU A 272 -12.48 -23.16 18.00
C LEU A 272 -11.62 -22.32 18.93
N THR A 273 -10.85 -21.38 18.35
CA THR A 273 -10.09 -20.39 19.12
C THR A 273 -11.00 -19.25 19.59
N ASP A 274 -10.58 -18.50 20.61
CA ASP A 274 -11.35 -17.35 21.11
C ASP A 274 -11.46 -16.28 20.01
N ALA A 275 -10.41 -16.11 19.19
CA ALA A 275 -10.44 -15.24 18.02
C ALA A 275 -11.49 -15.68 16.99
N GLN A 276 -11.59 -16.98 16.68
CA GLN A 276 -12.61 -17.51 15.76
C GLN A 276 -14.03 -17.28 16.29
N ILE A 277 -14.25 -17.49 17.59
CA ILE A 277 -15.55 -17.28 18.23
C ILE A 277 -15.94 -15.80 18.19
N LYS A 278 -15.02 -14.91 18.60
CA LYS A 278 -15.22 -13.46 18.58
C LYS A 278 -15.57 -12.97 17.17
N VAL A 279 -14.76 -13.33 16.18
CA VAL A 279 -14.97 -12.92 14.78
C VAL A 279 -16.28 -13.48 14.21
N PHE A 280 -16.63 -14.72 14.53
CA PHE A 280 -17.93 -15.28 14.15
C PHE A 280 -19.09 -14.45 14.71
N HIS A 281 -19.03 -14.06 15.98
CA HIS A 281 -20.06 -13.21 16.60
C HIS A 281 -20.12 -11.80 15.99
N GLU A 282 -18.98 -11.21 15.63
CA GLU A 282 -18.93 -9.94 14.90
C GLU A 282 -19.66 -10.05 13.54
N ILE A 283 -19.35 -11.08 12.75
CA ILE A 283 -20.02 -11.34 11.47
C ILE A 283 -21.52 -11.59 11.67
N GLN A 284 -21.88 -12.37 12.67
CA GLN A 284 -23.28 -12.71 12.97
C GLN A 284 -24.09 -11.48 13.44
N ALA A 285 -23.46 -10.55 14.17
CA ALA A 285 -24.09 -9.30 14.59
C ALA A 285 -24.41 -8.41 13.38
N ASP A 286 -23.48 -8.27 12.44
CA ASP A 286 -23.69 -7.50 11.21
C ASP A 286 -24.72 -8.15 10.28
N MET A 287 -24.65 -9.48 10.12
CA MET A 287 -25.61 -10.23 9.29
C MET A 287 -27.04 -10.18 9.85
N ASN A 288 -27.22 -9.86 11.13
CA ASN A 288 -28.54 -9.67 11.73
C ASN A 288 -29.13 -8.26 11.46
N GLN A 289 -28.42 -7.40 10.75
CA GLN A 289 -28.90 -6.06 10.40
C GLN A 289 -29.62 -6.08 9.04
N ALA A 290 -30.52 -5.11 8.82
CA ALA A 290 -31.33 -5.01 7.60
C ALA A 290 -30.62 -4.35 6.40
N HIS A 291 -29.28 -4.27 6.45
CA HIS A 291 -28.44 -3.69 5.40
C HIS A 291 -27.24 -4.60 5.12
N PRO A 292 -26.68 -4.57 3.91
CA PRO A 292 -25.66 -5.52 3.51
C PRO A 292 -24.37 -5.32 4.31
N MET A 293 -23.85 -6.42 4.84
CA MET A 293 -22.54 -6.45 5.51
C MET A 293 -21.45 -6.38 4.45
N LEU A 294 -20.42 -5.57 4.68
CA LEU A 294 -19.20 -5.50 3.88
C LEU A 294 -17.99 -5.65 4.81
N ARG A 295 -17.55 -6.89 5.02
CA ARG A 295 -16.52 -7.21 6.02
C ARG A 295 -15.32 -7.93 5.41
N LEU A 296 -14.12 -7.55 5.84
CA LEU A 296 -12.86 -8.21 5.52
C LEU A 296 -12.40 -9.05 6.71
N LEU A 297 -12.41 -10.36 6.53
CA LEU A 297 -11.84 -11.36 7.41
C LEU A 297 -10.38 -11.62 7.04
N GLN A 298 -9.48 -11.20 7.93
CA GLN A 298 -8.05 -11.40 7.78
C GLN A 298 -7.55 -12.39 8.82
N GLY A 299 -6.67 -13.29 8.42
CA GLY A 299 -6.01 -14.20 9.34
C GLY A 299 -4.87 -14.93 8.67
N ASP A 300 -3.89 -15.34 9.45
CA ASP A 300 -2.72 -16.05 8.94
C ASP A 300 -3.11 -17.38 8.25
N VAL A 301 -2.24 -17.95 7.42
CA VAL A 301 -2.43 -19.27 6.82
C VAL A 301 -2.62 -20.31 7.93
N GLY A 302 -3.76 -21.00 7.91
CA GLY A 302 -4.10 -22.00 8.93
C GLY A 302 -4.79 -21.45 10.19
N SER A 303 -5.11 -20.15 10.26
CA SER A 303 -5.91 -19.55 11.36
C SER A 303 -7.37 -20.01 11.42
N GLY A 304 -7.83 -20.84 10.48
CA GLY A 304 -9.20 -21.37 10.45
C GLY A 304 -10.25 -20.44 9.81
N LYS A 305 -9.86 -19.58 8.86
CA LYS A 305 -10.79 -18.73 8.09
C LYS A 305 -11.98 -19.50 7.51
N THR A 306 -11.72 -20.69 6.93
CA THR A 306 -12.76 -21.52 6.30
C THR A 306 -13.85 -21.98 7.27
N ILE A 307 -13.53 -22.25 8.55
CA ILE A 307 -14.56 -22.67 9.52
C ILE A 307 -15.44 -21.48 9.93
N VAL A 308 -14.87 -20.27 10.04
CA VAL A 308 -15.64 -19.04 10.26
C VAL A 308 -16.62 -18.81 9.11
N CYS A 309 -16.17 -18.95 7.85
CA CYS A 309 -17.05 -18.86 6.67
C CYS A 309 -18.22 -19.86 6.71
N ALA A 310 -17.96 -21.11 7.11
CA ALA A 310 -18.99 -22.14 7.21
C ALA A 310 -19.99 -21.85 8.33
N LEU A 311 -19.53 -21.34 9.49
CA LEU A 311 -20.39 -20.91 10.59
C LEU A 311 -21.30 -19.74 10.17
N SER A 312 -20.74 -18.71 9.53
CA SER A 312 -21.49 -17.54 9.05
C SER A 312 -22.56 -17.91 8.01
N ALA A 313 -22.37 -18.99 7.26
CA ALA A 313 -23.34 -19.48 6.30
C ALA A 313 -24.61 -20.08 6.95
N LEU A 314 -24.52 -20.61 8.18
CA LEU A 314 -25.62 -21.36 8.81
C LEU A 314 -26.90 -20.54 8.94
N ALA A 315 -26.79 -19.26 9.32
CA ALA A 315 -27.95 -18.38 9.49
C ALA A 315 -28.70 -18.14 8.16
N VAL A 316 -27.95 -18.01 7.06
CA VAL A 316 -28.50 -17.84 5.71
C VAL A 316 -29.18 -19.12 5.23
N LEU A 317 -28.49 -20.24 5.40
CA LEU A 317 -28.98 -21.56 4.98
C LEU A 317 -30.24 -21.96 5.75
N LYS A 318 -30.33 -21.64 7.04
CA LYS A 318 -31.50 -21.92 7.89
C LYS A 318 -32.76 -21.20 7.40
N GLN A 319 -32.62 -20.00 6.84
CA GLN A 319 -33.73 -19.25 6.23
C GLN A 319 -34.06 -19.73 4.81
N GLY A 320 -33.38 -20.75 4.29
CA GLY A 320 -33.59 -21.28 2.94
C GLY A 320 -33.01 -20.38 1.85
N HIS A 321 -32.11 -19.45 2.20
CA HIS A 321 -31.36 -18.64 1.25
C HIS A 321 -30.03 -19.33 0.93
N GLN A 322 -29.43 -18.92 -0.19
CA GLN A 322 -28.25 -19.55 -0.77
C GLN A 322 -26.98 -18.77 -0.42
N VAL A 323 -25.88 -19.49 -0.35
CA VAL A 323 -24.53 -18.94 -0.09
C VAL A 323 -23.62 -19.29 -1.25
N ALA A 324 -22.83 -18.31 -1.70
CA ALA A 324 -21.82 -18.50 -2.73
C ALA A 324 -20.42 -18.25 -2.16
N LEU A 325 -19.52 -19.22 -2.29
CA LEU A 325 -18.10 -19.07 -1.99
C LEU A 325 -17.28 -19.09 -3.28
N MET A 326 -16.49 -18.05 -3.47
CA MET A 326 -15.61 -17.89 -4.61
C MET A 326 -14.16 -18.12 -4.23
N ALA A 327 -13.50 -19.02 -4.96
CA ALA A 327 -12.10 -19.36 -4.80
C ALA A 327 -11.28 -18.97 -6.05
N PRO A 328 -9.99 -18.64 -5.92
CA PRO A 328 -9.18 -18.13 -7.05
C PRO A 328 -8.75 -19.23 -8.04
N THR A 329 -8.71 -20.49 -7.62
CA THR A 329 -8.32 -21.62 -8.47
C THR A 329 -9.26 -22.80 -8.30
N ASP A 330 -9.31 -23.66 -9.33
CA ASP A 330 -10.14 -24.87 -9.32
C ASP A 330 -9.74 -25.81 -8.16
N LEU A 331 -8.45 -25.86 -7.83
CA LEU A 331 -7.89 -26.64 -6.72
C LEU A 331 -8.35 -26.16 -5.35
N LEU A 332 -8.32 -24.85 -5.10
CA LEU A 332 -8.86 -24.27 -3.87
C LEU A 332 -10.37 -24.44 -3.77
N SER A 333 -11.08 -24.30 -4.89
CA SER A 333 -12.52 -24.59 -4.97
C SER A 333 -12.84 -26.04 -4.56
N GLU A 334 -12.04 -27.00 -5.01
CA GLU A 334 -12.20 -28.41 -4.62
C GLU A 334 -11.91 -28.63 -3.13
N GLN A 335 -10.86 -28.02 -2.60
CA GLN A 335 -10.53 -28.12 -1.18
C GLN A 335 -11.63 -27.54 -0.28
N HIS A 336 -12.15 -26.35 -0.63
CA HIS A 336 -13.29 -25.76 0.08
C HIS A 336 -14.51 -26.66 -0.02
N TYR A 337 -14.79 -27.25 -1.20
CA TYR A 337 -15.90 -28.18 -1.39
C TYR A 337 -15.80 -29.40 -0.48
N GLN A 338 -14.64 -30.04 -0.40
CA GLN A 338 -14.44 -31.20 0.46
C GLN A 338 -14.61 -30.86 1.95
N ASN A 339 -14.05 -29.73 2.41
CA ASN A 339 -14.14 -29.33 3.81
C ASN A 339 -15.56 -28.91 4.20
N ILE A 340 -16.18 -28.04 3.40
CA ILE A 340 -17.51 -27.49 3.69
C ILE A 340 -18.58 -28.56 3.55
N SER A 341 -18.49 -29.47 2.57
CA SER A 341 -19.45 -30.58 2.45
C SER A 341 -19.40 -31.53 3.65
N LYS A 342 -18.20 -31.82 4.18
CA LYS A 342 -18.05 -32.63 5.41
C LYS A 342 -18.76 -32.02 6.61
N TRP A 343 -18.88 -30.69 6.65
CA TRP A 343 -19.49 -29.96 7.75
C TRP A 343 -20.99 -29.70 7.55
N LEU A 344 -21.40 -29.30 6.35
CA LEU A 344 -22.77 -28.84 6.09
C LEU A 344 -23.71 -29.95 5.59
N SER A 345 -23.21 -30.97 4.90
CA SER A 345 -24.07 -32.07 4.43
C SER A 345 -24.69 -32.90 5.55
N PRO A 346 -23.99 -33.20 6.67
CA PRO A 346 -24.61 -33.86 7.83
C PRO A 346 -25.74 -33.04 8.48
N LEU A 347 -25.73 -31.72 8.31
CA LEU A 347 -26.76 -30.81 8.79
C LEU A 347 -27.97 -30.71 7.83
N GLY A 348 -27.95 -31.44 6.71
CA GLY A 348 -29.01 -31.48 5.73
C GLY A 348 -28.89 -30.44 4.60
N PHE A 349 -27.76 -29.73 4.49
CA PHE A 349 -27.57 -28.73 3.45
C PHE A 349 -26.85 -29.30 2.22
N GLN A 350 -27.40 -29.04 1.03
CA GLN A 350 -26.80 -29.46 -0.23
C GLN A 350 -25.71 -28.47 -0.66
N VAL A 351 -24.47 -28.96 -0.72
CA VAL A 351 -23.30 -28.23 -1.22
C VAL A 351 -22.99 -28.69 -2.65
N ILE A 352 -22.78 -27.76 -3.56
CA ILE A 352 -22.42 -28.04 -4.96
C ILE A 352 -21.16 -27.29 -5.37
N ARG A 353 -20.54 -27.76 -6.46
CA ARG A 353 -19.34 -27.15 -7.03
C ARG A 353 -19.56 -26.75 -8.49
N LEU A 354 -19.07 -25.56 -8.85
CA LEU A 354 -19.10 -25.01 -10.21
C LEU A 354 -17.72 -24.47 -10.58
N ASN A 355 -16.89 -25.30 -11.18
CA ASN A 355 -15.56 -24.90 -11.63
C ASN A 355 -15.25 -25.48 -13.02
N ARG A 356 -14.02 -25.36 -13.53
CA ARG A 356 -13.69 -25.88 -14.89
C ARG A 356 -13.62 -27.40 -14.96
N THR A 357 -13.34 -28.08 -13.85
CA THR A 357 -13.17 -29.54 -13.79
C THR A 357 -14.50 -30.27 -13.56
N THR A 358 -15.59 -29.57 -13.25
CA THR A 358 -16.93 -30.17 -13.11
C THR A 358 -17.41 -30.77 -14.43
N PRO A 359 -17.76 -32.08 -14.50
CA PRO A 359 -18.29 -32.71 -15.70
C PRO A 359 -19.52 -31.99 -16.25
N SER A 360 -19.65 -31.93 -17.59
CA SER A 360 -20.73 -31.17 -18.26
C SER A 360 -22.15 -31.58 -17.83
N LYS A 361 -22.39 -32.89 -17.62
CA LYS A 361 -23.68 -33.41 -17.15
C LYS A 361 -23.99 -32.95 -15.72
N GLU A 362 -23.01 -33.04 -14.83
CA GLU A 362 -23.13 -32.59 -13.44
C GLU A 362 -23.31 -31.08 -13.37
N LYS A 363 -22.54 -30.32 -14.17
CA LYS A 363 -22.65 -28.86 -14.25
C LYS A 363 -24.07 -28.41 -14.66
N LYS A 364 -24.70 -29.09 -15.63
CA LYS A 364 -26.09 -28.80 -16.02
C LYS A 364 -27.06 -29.05 -14.85
N GLN A 365 -26.91 -30.15 -14.14
CA GLN A 365 -27.74 -30.44 -12.97
C GLN A 365 -27.52 -29.43 -11.85
N ASN A 366 -26.27 -29.11 -11.53
CA ASN A 366 -25.91 -28.14 -10.50
C ASN A 366 -26.49 -26.75 -10.78
N LEU A 367 -26.53 -26.33 -12.05
CA LEU A 367 -27.18 -25.06 -12.45
C LEU A 367 -28.70 -25.11 -12.24
N LEU A 368 -29.36 -26.22 -12.53
CA LEU A 368 -30.80 -26.41 -12.28
C LEU A 368 -31.11 -26.45 -10.77
N ASP A 369 -30.29 -27.16 -10.00
CA ASP A 369 -30.41 -27.25 -8.55
C ASP A 369 -30.19 -25.87 -7.90
N LEU A 370 -29.28 -25.06 -8.44
CA LEU A 370 -29.05 -23.69 -7.98
C LEU A 370 -30.23 -22.77 -8.31
N ALA A 371 -30.73 -22.79 -9.54
CA ALA A 371 -31.86 -21.96 -9.98
C ALA A 371 -33.17 -22.33 -9.26
N SER A 372 -33.37 -23.60 -8.91
CA SER A 372 -34.54 -24.07 -8.15
C SER A 372 -34.45 -23.79 -6.64
N GLY A 373 -33.25 -23.48 -6.13
CA GLY A 373 -32.96 -23.29 -4.70
C GLY A 373 -32.72 -24.58 -3.93
N LYS A 374 -32.64 -25.73 -4.62
CA LYS A 374 -32.35 -27.03 -4.00
C LYS A 374 -30.91 -27.09 -3.49
N ALA A 375 -29.96 -26.56 -4.26
CA ALA A 375 -28.59 -26.36 -3.82
C ALA A 375 -28.48 -25.07 -3.00
N GLN A 376 -28.08 -25.17 -1.74
CA GLN A 376 -28.09 -24.04 -0.81
C GLN A 376 -26.69 -23.43 -0.65
N PHE A 377 -25.63 -24.19 -0.91
CA PHE A 377 -24.26 -23.68 -0.88
C PHE A 377 -23.55 -24.01 -2.19
N VAL A 378 -22.98 -23.00 -2.86
CA VAL A 378 -22.19 -23.19 -4.08
C VAL A 378 -20.76 -22.73 -3.89
N ILE A 379 -19.82 -23.53 -4.37
CA ILE A 379 -18.39 -23.20 -4.38
C ILE A 379 -17.92 -23.18 -5.82
N GLY A 380 -17.26 -22.10 -6.24
CA GLY A 380 -16.80 -21.99 -7.62
C GLY A 380 -15.66 -21.00 -7.80
N THR A 381 -15.18 -20.94 -9.03
CA THR A 381 -14.17 -19.95 -9.47
C THR A 381 -14.86 -18.79 -10.19
N HIS A 382 -14.17 -18.10 -11.10
CA HIS A 382 -14.77 -17.08 -11.97
C HIS A 382 -16.00 -17.57 -12.77
N ALA A 383 -16.23 -18.89 -12.83
CA ALA A 383 -17.44 -19.46 -13.40
C ALA A 383 -18.74 -18.94 -12.76
N LEU A 384 -18.72 -18.52 -11.48
CA LEU A 384 -19.90 -18.00 -10.78
C LEU A 384 -20.46 -16.69 -11.37
N PHE A 385 -19.63 -15.91 -12.06
CA PHE A 385 -20.06 -14.65 -12.70
C PHE A 385 -20.76 -14.85 -14.04
N GLN A 386 -20.65 -16.03 -14.66
CA GLN A 386 -21.24 -16.26 -15.98
C GLN A 386 -22.76 -16.05 -15.94
N ASP A 387 -23.33 -15.45 -16.98
CA ASP A 387 -24.78 -15.09 -17.02
C ASP A 387 -25.70 -16.30 -16.81
N LYS A 388 -25.21 -17.50 -17.11
CA LYS A 388 -25.93 -18.77 -16.93
C LYS A 388 -26.12 -19.18 -15.47
N VAL A 389 -25.36 -18.60 -14.53
CA VAL A 389 -25.45 -18.91 -13.11
C VAL A 389 -26.50 -17.99 -12.49
N GLN A 390 -27.66 -18.56 -12.20
CA GLN A 390 -28.81 -17.88 -11.60
C GLN A 390 -29.09 -18.46 -10.22
N PHE A 391 -29.19 -17.58 -9.23
CA PHE A 391 -29.60 -17.92 -7.87
C PHE A 391 -31.09 -17.68 -7.71
N LYS A 392 -31.75 -18.48 -6.88
CA LYS A 392 -33.12 -18.24 -6.45
C LYS A 392 -33.17 -17.13 -5.41
N LYS A 393 -32.35 -17.24 -4.35
CA LYS A 393 -32.24 -16.25 -3.27
C LYS A 393 -30.82 -16.25 -2.70
N LEU A 394 -29.96 -15.37 -3.18
CA LEU A 394 -28.59 -15.25 -2.69
C LEU A 394 -28.56 -14.35 -1.44
N GLY A 395 -28.09 -14.88 -0.30
CA GLY A 395 -28.05 -14.15 0.97
C GLY A 395 -26.64 -13.77 1.44
N LEU A 396 -25.63 -14.56 1.08
CA LEU A 396 -24.24 -14.31 1.46
C LEU A 396 -23.28 -14.69 0.33
N VAL A 397 -22.30 -13.82 0.11
CA VAL A 397 -21.20 -13.99 -0.83
C VAL A 397 -19.89 -13.98 -0.05
N ILE A 398 -19.09 -15.03 -0.22
CA ILE A 398 -17.79 -15.18 0.41
C ILE A 398 -16.72 -15.18 -0.69
N ILE A 399 -15.73 -14.29 -0.60
CA ILE A 399 -14.68 -14.14 -1.61
C ILE A 399 -13.32 -14.40 -0.97
N ASP A 400 -12.66 -15.50 -1.34
CA ASP A 400 -11.36 -15.91 -0.79
C ASP A 400 -10.20 -15.43 -1.69
N GLU A 401 -9.14 -14.87 -1.10
CA GLU A 401 -8.00 -14.24 -1.80
C GLU A 401 -8.43 -13.08 -2.72
N GLN A 402 -9.15 -12.11 -2.13
CA GLN A 402 -9.73 -10.94 -2.82
C GLN A 402 -8.80 -10.27 -3.84
N HIS A 403 -7.51 -10.12 -3.53
CA HIS A 403 -6.55 -9.37 -4.36
C HIS A 403 -6.39 -9.93 -5.78
N ARG A 404 -6.80 -11.18 -6.03
CA ARG A 404 -6.73 -11.80 -7.36
C ARG A 404 -7.94 -11.47 -8.25
N PHE A 405 -8.94 -10.75 -7.74
CA PHE A 405 -10.18 -10.46 -8.45
C PHE A 405 -10.37 -8.97 -8.71
N GLY A 406 -10.68 -8.63 -9.97
CA GLY A 406 -10.94 -7.24 -10.36
C GLY A 406 -12.23 -6.67 -9.76
N VAL A 407 -12.25 -5.36 -9.53
CA VAL A 407 -13.38 -4.60 -8.94
C VAL A 407 -14.73 -4.93 -9.60
N ILE A 408 -14.77 -4.93 -10.93
CA ILE A 408 -15.98 -5.16 -11.74
C ILE A 408 -16.58 -6.55 -11.53
N GLN A 409 -15.74 -7.55 -11.26
CA GLN A 409 -16.22 -8.91 -11.05
C GLN A 409 -17.02 -8.99 -9.74
N ARG A 410 -16.53 -8.34 -8.67
CA ARG A 410 -17.17 -8.33 -7.35
C ARG A 410 -18.61 -7.79 -7.39
N MET A 411 -18.81 -6.66 -8.09
CA MET A 411 -20.13 -6.04 -8.25
C MET A 411 -21.14 -6.96 -8.94
N LYS A 412 -20.71 -7.70 -9.96
CA LYS A 412 -21.60 -8.61 -10.71
C LYS A 412 -22.15 -9.78 -9.90
N LEU A 413 -21.52 -10.20 -8.79
CA LEU A 413 -22.12 -11.22 -7.92
C LEU A 413 -23.14 -10.60 -6.95
N ALA A 414 -22.86 -9.40 -6.47
CA ALA A 414 -23.77 -8.65 -5.60
C ALA A 414 -25.05 -8.24 -6.33
N GLU A 415 -24.97 -8.06 -7.65
CA GLU A 415 -26.10 -7.76 -8.55
C GLU A 415 -26.89 -9.01 -9.00
N LYS A 416 -26.47 -10.22 -8.63
CA LYS A 416 -27.13 -11.48 -9.02
C LYS A 416 -28.28 -11.89 -8.11
N THR A 417 -28.95 -10.92 -7.50
CA THR A 417 -30.20 -11.09 -6.76
C THR A 417 -31.38 -10.72 -7.65
N GLN A 418 -32.51 -11.42 -7.49
CA GLN A 418 -33.74 -11.13 -8.24
C GLN A 418 -34.60 -10.05 -7.55
N ASP A 419 -34.31 -9.76 -6.29
CA ASP A 419 -35.05 -8.84 -5.43
C ASP A 419 -34.25 -7.54 -5.19
N ASP A 420 -34.89 -6.48 -4.70
CA ASP A 420 -34.24 -5.22 -4.25
C ASP A 420 -33.29 -5.41 -3.04
N PHE A 421 -33.08 -6.65 -2.62
CA PHE A 421 -32.18 -7.03 -1.53
C PHE A 421 -30.80 -7.41 -2.06
N HIS A 422 -29.77 -6.86 -1.42
CA HIS A 422 -28.38 -7.20 -1.69
C HIS A 422 -27.87 -8.25 -0.71
N PRO A 423 -27.02 -9.19 -1.15
CA PRO A 423 -26.46 -10.19 -0.25
C PRO A 423 -25.40 -9.55 0.66
N HIS A 424 -25.21 -10.12 1.86
CA HIS A 424 -24.05 -9.81 2.68
C HIS A 424 -22.77 -10.28 1.96
N GLN A 425 -21.66 -9.58 2.18
CA GLN A 425 -20.38 -9.85 1.54
C GLN A 425 -19.27 -10.00 2.59
N LEU A 426 -18.62 -11.16 2.57
CA LEU A 426 -17.50 -11.50 3.43
C LEU A 426 -16.26 -11.75 2.56
N PHE A 427 -15.31 -10.83 2.63
CA PHE A 427 -14.02 -10.94 1.98
C PHE A 427 -13.06 -11.68 2.91
N VAL A 428 -12.25 -12.58 2.36
CA VAL A 428 -11.34 -13.42 3.12
C VAL A 428 -9.95 -13.31 2.50
N THR A 429 -8.95 -13.05 3.32
CA THR A 429 -7.55 -13.03 2.86
C THR A 429 -6.66 -13.83 3.80
N ALA A 430 -5.76 -14.63 3.23
CA ALA A 430 -4.70 -15.28 3.99
C ALA A 430 -3.44 -14.43 4.08
N THR A 431 -3.30 -13.40 3.25
CA THR A 431 -2.18 -12.47 3.34
C THR A 431 -2.42 -11.54 4.53
N PRO A 432 -1.48 -11.49 5.49
CA PRO A 432 -1.54 -10.47 6.52
C PRO A 432 -1.31 -9.11 5.84
N ILE A 433 -2.35 -8.31 5.78
CA ILE A 433 -2.33 -6.90 5.41
C ILE A 433 -1.89 -6.10 6.65
N PRO A 434 -0.90 -5.20 6.53
CA PRO A 434 -0.53 -4.32 7.63
C PRO A 434 -1.74 -3.51 8.09
N ARG A 435 -1.87 -3.27 9.41
CA ARG A 435 -3.04 -2.58 9.96
C ARG A 435 -3.25 -1.20 9.32
N THR A 436 -2.16 -0.49 9.04
CA THR A 436 -2.17 0.80 8.34
C THR A 436 -2.77 0.69 6.94
N LEU A 437 -2.43 -0.34 6.17
CA LEU A 437 -2.97 -0.56 4.83
C LEU A 437 -4.45 -1.00 4.89
N ALA A 438 -4.82 -1.81 5.88
CA ALA A 438 -6.22 -2.19 6.10
C ALA A 438 -7.09 -0.97 6.43
N MET A 439 -6.60 -0.07 7.30
CA MET A 439 -7.34 1.13 7.71
C MET A 439 -7.43 2.20 6.61
N THR A 440 -6.54 2.18 5.62
CA THR A 440 -6.65 3.02 4.44
C THR A 440 -7.32 2.26 3.31
N GLN A 441 -6.61 1.43 2.55
CA GLN A 441 -7.11 0.77 1.34
C GLN A 441 -8.43 0.01 1.50
N PHE A 442 -8.70 -0.50 2.70
CA PHE A 442 -9.91 -1.27 3.01
C PHE A 442 -10.81 -0.56 4.03
N SER A 443 -10.71 0.77 4.17
CA SER A 443 -11.47 1.58 5.14
C SER A 443 -12.98 1.47 5.02
N HIS A 444 -13.48 1.17 3.83
CA HIS A 444 -14.90 0.95 3.52
C HIS A 444 -15.40 -0.42 3.98
N PHE A 445 -14.50 -1.36 4.30
CA PHE A 445 -14.84 -2.62 4.94
C PHE A 445 -14.79 -2.50 6.47
N ASP A 446 -15.57 -3.31 7.14
CA ASP A 446 -15.33 -3.63 8.55
C ASP A 446 -14.27 -4.73 8.64
N LEU A 447 -13.33 -4.62 9.59
CA LEU A 447 -12.18 -5.53 9.67
C LEU A 447 -12.34 -6.49 10.84
N SER A 448 -12.27 -7.79 10.55
CA SER A 448 -12.14 -8.86 11.56
C SER A 448 -10.79 -9.53 11.43
N ILE A 449 -10.07 -9.67 12.56
CA ILE A 449 -8.73 -10.24 12.60
C ILE A 449 -8.75 -11.55 13.39
N LEU A 450 -8.26 -12.63 12.78
CA LEU A 450 -7.91 -13.88 13.46
C LEU A 450 -6.42 -13.85 13.83
N ASP A 451 -6.14 -13.39 15.05
CA ASP A 451 -4.80 -13.23 15.63
C ASP A 451 -4.29 -14.49 16.37
N GLN A 452 -5.14 -15.52 16.51
CA GLN A 452 -4.80 -16.78 17.17
C GLN A 452 -4.69 -17.94 16.19
N LEU A 453 -3.62 -18.74 16.33
CA LEU A 453 -3.49 -20.02 15.64
C LEU A 453 -4.22 -21.14 16.44
N PRO A 454 -4.77 -22.17 15.76
CA PRO A 454 -5.39 -23.31 16.43
C PRO A 454 -4.44 -24.03 17.40
N LYS A 455 -4.97 -24.53 18.52
CA LYS A 455 -4.20 -25.28 19.53
C LYS A 455 -3.61 -26.55 18.90
N GLY A 456 -2.32 -26.81 19.18
CA GLY A 456 -1.59 -27.99 18.70
C GLY A 456 -0.62 -27.75 17.52
N ARG A 457 -0.60 -26.54 16.94
CA ARG A 457 0.38 -26.19 15.90
C ARG A 457 1.75 -25.89 16.54
N LYS A 458 2.77 -26.66 16.18
CA LYS A 458 4.16 -26.39 16.58
C LYS A 458 4.76 -25.25 15.75
N PRO A 459 5.60 -24.37 16.34
CA PRO A 459 6.27 -23.32 15.59
C PRO A 459 7.22 -23.91 14.54
N ILE A 460 7.35 -23.21 13.42
CA ILE A 460 8.24 -23.61 12.32
C ILE A 460 9.63 -23.05 12.62
N HIS A 461 10.64 -23.91 12.68
CA HIS A 461 12.02 -23.47 12.89
C HIS A 461 12.59 -22.92 11.59
N THR A 462 12.82 -21.60 11.55
CA THR A 462 13.39 -20.91 10.38
C THR A 462 14.92 -20.78 10.51
N ALA A 463 15.66 -21.22 9.48
CA ALA A 463 17.10 -21.05 9.37
C ALA A 463 17.45 -20.29 8.08
N VAL A 464 18.50 -19.48 8.12
CA VAL A 464 19.02 -18.71 6.97
C VAL A 464 20.44 -19.18 6.71
N MET A 465 20.75 -19.62 5.47
CA MET A 465 22.02 -20.25 5.12
C MET A 465 22.50 -19.83 3.72
N SER A 466 23.81 -19.80 3.50
CA SER A 466 24.39 -19.59 2.16
C SER A 466 24.07 -20.79 1.28
N GLN A 467 23.92 -20.58 -0.04
CA GLN A 467 23.78 -21.68 -0.99
C GLN A 467 24.97 -22.65 -0.99
N ASP A 468 26.17 -22.19 -0.59
CA ASP A 468 27.36 -23.05 -0.45
C ASP A 468 27.18 -24.18 0.56
N LYS A 469 26.18 -24.10 1.45
CA LYS A 469 25.85 -25.15 2.42
C LYS A 469 24.78 -26.12 1.92
N ARG A 470 24.55 -26.19 0.61
CA ARG A 470 23.55 -27.07 0.00
C ARG A 470 23.78 -28.53 0.39
N ASP A 471 25.02 -29.00 0.39
CA ASP A 471 25.35 -30.40 0.72
C ASP A 471 24.94 -30.79 2.15
N ASP A 472 25.08 -29.87 3.12
CA ASP A 472 24.62 -30.08 4.51
C ASP A 472 23.09 -30.30 4.57
N ILE A 473 22.34 -29.61 3.71
CA ILE A 473 20.88 -29.73 3.62
C ILE A 473 20.51 -31.08 3.02
N ILE A 474 21.21 -31.54 1.98
CA ILE A 474 20.97 -32.86 1.36
C ILE A 474 21.09 -33.99 2.38
N VAL A 475 22.10 -33.96 3.25
CA VAL A 475 22.25 -34.95 4.34
C VAL A 475 21.01 -34.95 5.25
N ARG A 476 20.48 -33.77 5.58
CA ARG A 476 19.27 -33.64 6.39
C ARG A 476 18.02 -34.15 5.68
N LEU A 477 17.92 -33.97 4.36
CA LEU A 477 16.79 -34.46 3.57
C LEU A 477 16.68 -35.99 3.62
N LYS A 478 17.82 -36.70 3.52
CA LYS A 478 17.85 -38.17 3.60
C LYS A 478 17.12 -38.69 4.85
N ASN A 479 17.46 -38.14 6.02
CA ASN A 479 16.84 -38.49 7.30
C ASN A 479 15.33 -38.20 7.36
N THR A 480 14.87 -37.14 6.69
CA THR A 480 13.45 -36.79 6.65
C THR A 480 12.66 -37.73 5.76
N ILE A 481 13.20 -38.08 4.60
CA ILE A 481 12.57 -39.00 3.65
C ILE A 481 12.45 -40.40 4.26
N GLU A 482 13.48 -40.89 4.96
CA GLU A 482 13.44 -42.16 5.69
C GLU A 482 12.31 -42.20 6.74
N LYS A 483 12.00 -41.05 7.34
CA LYS A 483 10.88 -40.89 8.29
C LYS A 483 9.53 -40.65 7.60
N LYS A 484 9.45 -40.83 6.28
CA LYS A 484 8.27 -40.57 5.44
C LYS A 484 7.79 -39.12 5.48
N GLY A 485 8.69 -38.18 5.77
CA GLY A 485 8.43 -36.75 5.64
C GLY A 485 8.54 -36.31 4.19
N GLN A 486 7.77 -35.28 3.82
CA GLN A 486 7.78 -34.71 2.48
C GLN A 486 8.41 -33.31 2.48
N ILE A 487 9.04 -32.95 1.36
CA ILE A 487 9.87 -31.75 1.24
C ILE A 487 9.37 -30.88 0.09
N TYR A 488 9.23 -29.58 0.36
CA TYR A 488 9.10 -28.56 -0.67
C TYR A 488 10.46 -27.93 -0.96
N TRP A 489 10.83 -27.86 -2.23
CA TRP A 489 12.02 -27.15 -2.70
C TRP A 489 11.61 -26.07 -3.70
N VAL A 490 11.67 -24.81 -3.29
CA VAL A 490 11.22 -23.67 -4.09
C VAL A 490 12.42 -22.98 -4.73
N CYS A 491 12.45 -23.01 -6.06
CA CYS A 491 13.42 -22.29 -6.87
C CYS A 491 12.87 -20.90 -7.20
N THR A 492 13.65 -19.87 -6.97
CA THR A 492 13.28 -18.48 -7.26
C THR A 492 14.11 -17.91 -8.41
N ARG A 493 13.53 -16.96 -9.15
CA ARG A 493 14.06 -16.38 -10.40
C ARG A 493 15.51 -15.91 -10.30
N ILE A 494 16.36 -16.33 -11.24
CA ILE A 494 17.69 -15.74 -11.48
C ILE A 494 17.60 -14.60 -12.52
N GLU A 495 16.76 -14.76 -13.55
CA GLU A 495 16.55 -13.83 -14.68
C GLU A 495 15.07 -13.40 -14.79
N GLU A 496 14.79 -12.26 -15.46
CA GLU A 496 13.45 -11.65 -15.51
C GLU A 496 12.45 -12.37 -16.42
N ASP A 497 12.91 -13.28 -17.30
CA ASP A 497 12.07 -14.01 -18.26
C ASP A 497 11.59 -15.38 -17.74
N GLU A 498 10.42 -15.83 -18.21
CA GLU A 498 9.78 -17.09 -17.78
C GLU A 498 10.62 -18.36 -18.12
N GLU A 499 11.53 -18.26 -19.09
CA GLU A 499 12.45 -19.35 -19.47
C GLU A 499 13.49 -19.63 -18.37
N GLY A 500 13.96 -18.60 -17.66
CA GLY A 500 14.95 -18.75 -16.58
C GLY A 500 14.40 -19.45 -15.33
N GLU A 501 13.10 -19.33 -15.04
CA GLU A 501 12.46 -20.08 -13.94
C GLU A 501 12.44 -21.59 -14.20
N GLN A 502 12.19 -21.97 -15.45
CA GLN A 502 12.12 -23.36 -15.85
C GLN A 502 13.50 -24.01 -15.76
N GLN A 503 14.53 -23.35 -16.31
CA GLN A 503 15.91 -23.84 -16.29
C GLN A 503 16.40 -24.07 -14.86
N ALA A 504 16.19 -23.11 -13.95
CA ALA A 504 16.59 -23.27 -12.55
C ALA A 504 15.86 -24.43 -11.85
N THR A 505 14.59 -24.67 -12.18
CA THR A 505 13.81 -25.77 -11.60
C THR A 505 14.26 -27.12 -12.16
N GLU A 506 14.53 -27.20 -13.47
CA GLU A 506 15.04 -28.41 -14.15
C GLU A 506 16.44 -28.79 -13.67
N GLU A 507 17.34 -27.82 -13.54
CA GLU A 507 18.69 -28.03 -13.01
C GLU A 507 18.66 -28.61 -11.60
N ILE A 508 17.88 -28.02 -10.70
CA ILE A 508 17.72 -28.51 -9.33
C ILE A 508 17.04 -29.87 -9.31
N PHE A 509 16.04 -30.09 -10.16
CA PHE A 509 15.37 -31.37 -10.27
C PHE A 509 16.36 -32.49 -10.64
N HIS A 510 17.20 -32.27 -11.66
CA HIS A 510 18.24 -33.23 -12.05
C HIS A 510 19.32 -33.41 -10.99
N TYR A 511 19.76 -32.31 -10.37
CA TYR A 511 20.72 -32.37 -9.26
C TYR A 511 20.20 -33.21 -8.10
N LEU A 512 18.95 -32.98 -7.66
CA LEU A 512 18.35 -33.74 -6.58
C LEU A 512 18.10 -35.21 -6.95
N GLN A 513 17.78 -35.53 -8.20
CA GLN A 513 17.69 -36.92 -8.68
C GLN A 513 19.02 -37.66 -8.56
N ASN A 514 20.14 -36.98 -8.84
CA ASN A 514 21.48 -37.57 -8.71
C ASN A 514 21.89 -37.75 -7.23
N GLU A 515 21.62 -36.75 -6.38
CA GLU A 515 22.02 -36.78 -4.96
C GLU A 515 21.10 -37.63 -4.06
N LEU A 516 19.84 -37.80 -4.46
CA LEU A 516 18.81 -38.56 -3.76
C LEU A 516 18.18 -39.63 -4.69
N PRO A 517 18.96 -40.62 -5.18
CA PRO A 517 18.49 -41.59 -6.17
C PRO A 517 17.38 -42.54 -5.65
N PHE A 518 17.20 -42.60 -4.32
CA PHE A 518 16.15 -43.40 -3.68
C PHE A 518 14.85 -42.62 -3.45
N ALA A 519 14.85 -41.30 -3.62
CA ALA A 519 13.70 -40.44 -3.39
C ALA A 519 12.85 -40.30 -4.65
N LYS A 520 11.52 -40.23 -4.48
CA LYS A 520 10.60 -39.91 -5.57
C LYS A 520 10.46 -38.40 -5.67
N ILE A 521 10.99 -37.82 -6.73
CA ILE A 521 11.03 -36.36 -6.92
C ILE A 521 10.08 -35.99 -8.06
N ALA A 522 9.26 -34.97 -7.85
CA ALA A 522 8.43 -34.35 -8.88
C ALA A 522 8.78 -32.87 -9.07
N MET A 523 8.45 -32.34 -10.25
CA MET A 523 8.70 -30.94 -10.61
C MET A 523 7.40 -30.23 -11.01
N VAL A 524 7.20 -28.99 -10.55
CA VAL A 524 6.08 -28.13 -10.95
C VAL A 524 6.55 -26.72 -11.30
N HIS A 525 6.29 -26.27 -12.53
CA HIS A 525 6.64 -24.91 -12.98
C HIS A 525 5.45 -24.19 -13.65
N GLY A 526 5.62 -22.91 -13.97
CA GLY A 526 4.59 -22.02 -14.53
C GLY A 526 3.96 -22.50 -15.84
N GLN A 527 4.74 -23.14 -16.72
CA GLN A 527 4.30 -23.51 -18.07
C GLN A 527 3.58 -24.86 -18.18
N LEU A 528 3.60 -25.70 -17.13
CA LEU A 528 2.83 -26.95 -17.14
C LEU A 528 1.34 -26.67 -17.37
N LYS A 529 0.66 -27.56 -18.09
CA LYS A 529 -0.79 -27.45 -18.23
C LYS A 529 -1.42 -27.59 -16.84
N ALA A 530 -2.50 -26.85 -16.58
CA ALA A 530 -3.16 -26.85 -15.29
C ALA A 530 -3.52 -28.27 -14.80
N GLN A 531 -3.95 -29.15 -15.70
CA GLN A 531 -4.27 -30.56 -15.40
C GLN A 531 -3.07 -31.35 -14.90
N ASP A 532 -1.88 -31.12 -15.46
CA ASP A 532 -0.65 -31.81 -15.07
C ASP A 532 -0.18 -31.33 -13.69
N LYS A 533 -0.25 -30.01 -13.44
CA LYS A 533 0.04 -29.44 -12.12
C LYS A 533 -0.87 -30.03 -11.05
N ASP A 534 -2.18 -30.02 -11.30
CA ASP A 534 -3.17 -30.53 -10.35
C ASP A 534 -2.92 -32.01 -10.04
N LYS A 535 -2.59 -32.82 -11.06
CA LYS A 535 -2.25 -34.24 -10.87
C LYS A 535 -1.01 -34.42 -9.99
N ILE A 536 0.09 -33.73 -10.30
CA ILE A 536 1.33 -33.82 -9.51
C ILE A 536 1.09 -33.40 -8.06
N MET A 537 0.31 -32.34 -7.84
CA MET A 537 -0.03 -31.87 -6.50
C MET A 537 -0.90 -32.87 -5.72
N VAL A 538 -1.84 -33.54 -6.39
CA VAL A 538 -2.64 -34.62 -5.79
C VAL A 538 -1.75 -35.80 -5.42
N ASP A 539 -0.87 -36.22 -6.33
CA ASP A 539 0.07 -37.32 -6.13
C ASP A 539 1.03 -37.02 -4.96
N PHE A 540 1.55 -35.80 -4.89
CA PHE A 540 2.37 -35.34 -3.77
C PHE A 540 1.56 -35.36 -2.47
N LYS A 541 0.33 -34.87 -2.44
CA LYS A 541 -0.52 -34.93 -1.23
C LYS A 541 -0.78 -36.36 -0.74
N GLN A 542 -0.84 -37.34 -1.64
CA GLN A 542 -1.04 -38.75 -1.32
C GLN A 542 0.25 -39.46 -0.84
N GLY A 543 1.40 -38.76 -0.84
CA GLY A 543 2.69 -39.35 -0.47
C GLY A 543 3.32 -40.19 -1.58
N LEU A 544 2.93 -39.98 -2.85
CA LEU A 544 3.55 -40.67 -3.99
C LEU A 544 4.92 -40.08 -4.35
N TYR A 545 5.18 -38.82 -3.98
CA TYR A 545 6.45 -38.12 -4.15
C TYR A 545 6.96 -37.63 -2.80
N ASP A 546 8.25 -37.79 -2.55
CA ASP A 546 8.93 -37.37 -1.33
C ASP A 546 9.37 -35.90 -1.41
N VAL A 547 9.78 -35.45 -2.60
CA VAL A 547 10.25 -34.09 -2.84
C VAL A 547 9.48 -33.45 -3.99
N LEU A 548 9.00 -32.23 -3.79
CA LEU A 548 8.41 -31.40 -4.82
C LEU A 548 9.31 -30.19 -5.10
N VAL A 549 9.94 -30.19 -6.27
CA VAL A 549 10.71 -29.05 -6.78
C VAL A 549 9.76 -28.13 -7.54
N ALA A 550 9.73 -26.85 -7.23
CA ALA A 550 8.85 -25.94 -7.94
C ALA A 550 9.29 -24.50 -7.96
N THR A 551 8.67 -23.73 -8.84
CA THR A 551 8.77 -22.27 -8.82
C THR A 551 7.86 -21.67 -7.74
N THR A 552 7.88 -20.34 -7.60
CA THR A 552 6.99 -19.59 -6.69
C THR A 552 5.49 -19.81 -6.92
N VAL A 553 5.12 -20.52 -7.99
CA VAL A 553 3.74 -20.90 -8.35
C VAL A 553 3.07 -21.82 -7.30
N ILE A 554 3.80 -22.45 -6.37
CA ILE A 554 3.18 -23.16 -5.21
C ILE A 554 2.52 -22.18 -4.21
N GLU A 555 2.46 -20.89 -4.52
CA GLU A 555 1.70 -19.91 -3.74
C GLU A 555 0.22 -20.31 -3.54
N VAL A 556 -0.34 -21.26 -4.32
CA VAL A 556 -1.76 -21.64 -4.23
C VAL A 556 -2.05 -23.03 -3.65
N GLY A 557 -2.47 -23.04 -2.39
CA GLY A 557 -3.63 -23.81 -1.92
C GLY A 557 -3.40 -25.15 -1.24
N VAL A 558 -2.51 -26.02 -1.70
CA VAL A 558 -2.55 -27.42 -1.25
C VAL A 558 -2.02 -27.61 0.18
N ASP A 559 -2.87 -28.21 1.02
CA ASP A 559 -2.52 -28.71 2.34
C ASP A 559 -1.90 -30.12 2.23
N VAL A 560 -0.63 -30.26 2.60
CA VAL A 560 0.08 -31.54 2.67
C VAL A 560 0.52 -31.77 4.13
N PRO A 561 -0.23 -32.56 4.93
CA PRO A 561 0.05 -32.73 6.36
C PRO A 561 1.43 -33.33 6.68
N ASN A 562 1.96 -34.17 5.78
CA ASN A 562 3.25 -34.83 5.93
C ASN A 562 4.43 -33.96 5.47
N ALA A 563 4.18 -32.78 4.89
CA ALA A 563 5.24 -31.87 4.47
C ALA A 563 5.79 -31.10 5.69
N ASN A 564 7.04 -31.40 6.05
CA ASN A 564 7.69 -30.88 7.24
C ASN A 564 8.99 -30.11 6.96
N ILE A 565 9.48 -30.08 5.71
CA ILE A 565 10.61 -29.23 5.31
C ILE A 565 10.22 -28.34 4.13
N MET A 566 10.45 -27.04 4.27
CA MET A 566 10.38 -26.03 3.22
C MET A 566 11.79 -25.49 2.95
N ILE A 567 12.26 -25.58 1.72
CA ILE A 567 13.53 -25.00 1.27
C ILE A 567 13.23 -23.95 0.22
N ILE A 568 13.80 -22.76 0.35
CA ILE A 568 13.61 -21.65 -0.58
C ILE A 568 14.98 -21.16 -1.02
N GLU A 569 15.29 -21.33 -2.31
CA GLU A 569 16.51 -20.78 -2.91
C GLU A 569 16.35 -19.30 -3.26
N ASN A 570 17.49 -18.58 -3.36
CA ASN A 570 17.58 -17.12 -3.50
C ASN A 570 16.51 -16.35 -2.71
N ALA A 571 16.31 -16.71 -1.44
CA ALA A 571 15.26 -16.16 -0.59
C ALA A 571 15.35 -14.63 -0.42
N GLU A 572 16.54 -14.04 -0.60
CA GLU A 572 16.77 -12.59 -0.58
C GLU A 572 16.01 -11.83 -1.69
N ARG A 573 15.60 -12.53 -2.75
CA ARG A 573 14.86 -11.95 -3.88
C ARG A 573 13.35 -11.88 -3.64
N LEU A 574 12.83 -12.68 -2.72
CA LEU A 574 11.40 -12.69 -2.39
C LEU A 574 11.03 -11.63 -1.37
N GLY A 575 9.77 -11.17 -1.41
CA GLY A 575 9.18 -10.34 -0.37
C GLY A 575 8.94 -11.09 0.94
N LEU A 576 8.84 -10.37 2.07
CA LEU A 576 8.53 -11.02 3.35
C LEU A 576 7.16 -11.71 3.34
N SER A 577 6.17 -11.10 2.71
CA SER A 577 4.83 -11.69 2.57
C SER A 577 4.87 -13.03 1.81
N GLN A 578 5.62 -13.11 0.71
CA GLN A 578 5.81 -14.34 -0.06
C GLN A 578 6.57 -15.40 0.74
N LEU A 579 7.66 -15.01 1.41
CA LEU A 579 8.43 -15.91 2.28
C LEU A 579 7.56 -16.47 3.41
N HIS A 580 6.72 -15.63 4.02
CA HIS A 580 5.77 -16.03 5.07
C HIS A 580 4.72 -17.01 4.56
N GLN A 581 4.13 -16.75 3.39
CA GLN A 581 3.17 -17.66 2.77
C GLN A 581 3.78 -19.02 2.45
N LEU A 582 4.99 -19.05 1.87
CA LEU A 582 5.73 -20.28 1.59
C LEU A 582 6.07 -21.02 2.89
N ARG A 583 6.58 -20.31 3.91
CA ARG A 583 6.81 -20.89 5.24
C ARG A 583 5.54 -21.53 5.81
N GLY A 584 4.39 -20.88 5.66
CA GLY A 584 3.09 -21.39 6.13
C GLY A 584 2.56 -22.63 5.40
N ARG A 585 3.22 -23.12 4.34
CA ARG A 585 2.85 -24.35 3.63
C ARG A 585 3.26 -25.63 4.37
N VAL A 586 4.22 -25.55 5.29
CA VAL A 586 4.64 -26.66 6.17
C VAL A 586 4.10 -26.47 7.59
N GLY A 587 4.24 -27.49 8.44
CA GLY A 587 3.82 -27.41 9.85
C GLY A 587 2.31 -27.56 10.06
N ARG A 588 1.67 -28.42 9.24
CA ARG A 588 0.24 -28.77 9.36
C ARG A 588 0.00 -30.10 10.08
N GLY A 589 1.02 -30.96 10.17
CA GLY A 589 1.01 -32.19 10.98
C GLY A 589 1.52 -31.98 12.42
N GLN A 590 1.66 -33.08 13.16
CA GLN A 590 2.21 -33.07 14.53
C GLN A 590 3.76 -33.06 14.58
N ALA A 591 4.40 -33.33 13.43
CA ALA A 591 5.85 -33.34 13.30
C ALA A 591 6.43 -31.92 13.39
N GLU A 592 7.64 -31.81 13.94
CA GLU A 592 8.40 -30.55 13.87
C GLU A 592 8.68 -30.21 12.40
N SER A 593 8.54 -28.93 12.07
CA SER A 593 8.71 -28.43 10.71
C SER A 593 9.79 -27.37 10.62
N PHE A 594 10.50 -27.36 9.50
CA PHE A 594 11.65 -26.50 9.26
C PHE A 594 11.46 -25.70 7.98
N CYS A 595 11.87 -24.43 8.01
CA CYS A 595 11.94 -23.56 6.85
C CYS A 595 13.39 -23.09 6.67
N ILE A 596 14.00 -23.44 5.54
CA ILE A 596 15.39 -23.14 5.23
C ILE A 596 15.40 -22.11 4.10
N LEU A 597 15.91 -20.91 4.41
CA LEU A 597 16.04 -19.79 3.49
C LEU A 597 17.48 -19.73 3.00
N MET A 598 17.69 -20.13 1.75
CA MET A 598 19.02 -20.13 1.13
C MET A 598 19.23 -18.83 0.37
N TYR A 599 20.41 -18.22 0.53
CA TYR A 599 20.76 -16.96 -0.13
C TYR A 599 22.08 -17.05 -0.89
N ASN A 600 22.22 -16.22 -1.93
CA ASN A 600 23.47 -16.04 -2.65
C ASN A 600 24.31 -14.88 -2.09
N GLN A 601 25.63 -15.03 -2.17
CA GLN A 601 26.57 -13.97 -1.78
C GLN A 601 27.00 -13.14 -3.00
N PRO A 602 27.20 -11.82 -2.85
CA PRO A 602 27.02 -11.01 -1.65
C PRO A 602 25.56 -10.57 -1.42
N LEU A 603 25.16 -10.46 -0.15
CA LEU A 603 23.85 -9.95 0.27
C LEU A 603 23.80 -8.42 0.26
N SER A 604 22.70 -7.85 -0.25
CA SER A 604 22.40 -6.43 -0.06
C SER A 604 21.94 -6.14 1.38
N ASN A 605 22.10 -4.90 1.86
CA ASN A 605 21.63 -4.49 3.19
C ASN A 605 20.12 -4.79 3.38
N ASN A 606 19.31 -4.47 2.36
CA ASN A 606 17.87 -4.76 2.39
C ASN A 606 17.58 -6.27 2.40
N GLY A 607 18.30 -7.06 1.62
CA GLY A 607 18.17 -8.53 1.61
C GLY A 607 18.53 -9.13 2.97
N GLN A 608 19.60 -8.64 3.60
CA GLN A 608 20.03 -9.11 4.92
C GLN A 608 18.99 -8.78 6.00
N GLN A 609 18.50 -7.53 6.04
CA GLN A 609 17.44 -7.13 6.98
C GLN A 609 16.18 -7.98 6.80
N ARG A 610 15.77 -8.19 5.54
CA ARG A 610 14.60 -9.02 5.20
C ARG A 610 14.72 -10.45 5.74
N LEU A 611 15.83 -11.12 5.47
CA LEU A 611 16.07 -12.49 5.94
C LEU A 611 16.18 -12.57 7.48
N GLN A 612 16.63 -11.51 8.14
CA GLN A 612 16.63 -11.44 9.61
C GLN A 612 15.21 -11.30 10.18
N ILE A 613 14.39 -10.42 9.60
CA ILE A 613 13.01 -10.17 10.05
C ILE A 613 12.16 -11.44 9.97
N ILE A 614 12.18 -12.18 8.86
CA ILE A 614 11.42 -13.44 8.71
C ILE A 614 11.86 -14.53 9.70
N ARG A 615 13.10 -14.46 10.21
CA ARG A 615 13.62 -15.37 11.23
C ARG A 615 13.18 -14.98 12.65
N GLN A 616 12.96 -13.70 12.92
CA GLN A 616 12.64 -13.18 14.26
C GLN A 616 11.21 -13.50 14.70
N SER A 617 10.25 -13.58 13.76
CA SER A 617 8.84 -13.75 14.11
C SER A 617 8.12 -14.75 13.22
N THR A 618 7.20 -15.50 13.82
CA THR A 618 6.21 -16.31 13.10
C THR A 618 4.93 -15.56 12.79
N ASP A 619 4.73 -14.38 13.39
CA ASP A 619 3.52 -13.57 13.25
C ASP A 619 3.49 -12.88 11.88
N GLY A 620 2.55 -13.31 11.04
CA GLY A 620 2.34 -12.74 9.71
C GLY A 620 2.00 -11.25 9.71
N PHE A 621 1.25 -10.76 10.70
CA PHE A 621 0.85 -9.34 10.76
C PHE A 621 2.05 -8.45 11.03
N TRP A 622 2.88 -8.84 12.00
CA TRP A 622 4.14 -8.15 12.29
C TRP A 622 5.08 -8.17 11.09
N LEU A 623 5.21 -9.31 10.40
CA LEU A 623 6.05 -9.42 9.20
C LEU A 623 5.57 -8.52 8.07
N ALA A 624 4.26 -8.35 7.89
CA ALA A 624 3.70 -7.46 6.89
C ALA A 624 4.00 -5.99 7.21
N GLU A 625 3.94 -5.59 8.48
CA GLU A 625 4.32 -4.24 8.91
C GLU A 625 5.80 -3.95 8.65
N GLU A 626 6.69 -4.91 8.95
CA GLU A 626 8.12 -4.76 8.66
C GLU A 626 8.43 -4.78 7.15
N ASP A 627 7.72 -5.56 6.33
CA ASP A 627 7.84 -5.51 4.85
C ASP A 627 7.48 -4.14 4.30
N MET A 628 6.41 -3.55 4.84
CA MET A 628 5.96 -2.22 4.48
C MET A 628 6.99 -1.15 4.84
N LYS A 629 7.62 -1.25 6.03
CA LYS A 629 8.72 -0.37 6.44
C LYS A 629 9.95 -0.49 5.53
N LEU A 630 10.33 -1.72 5.15
CA LEU A 630 11.51 -1.98 4.32
C LEU A 630 11.36 -1.52 2.87
N ARG A 631 10.18 -1.71 2.27
CA ARG A 631 9.93 -1.35 0.86
C ARG A 631 9.75 0.15 0.65
N GLY A 632 9.39 0.87 1.71
CA GLY A 632 8.88 2.22 1.56
C GLY A 632 7.44 2.18 1.04
N TYR A 633 6.65 3.15 1.49
CA TYR A 633 5.20 3.04 1.40
C TYR A 633 4.69 3.33 -0.02
N GLY A 634 5.42 4.14 -0.80
CA GLY A 634 5.08 4.49 -2.19
C GLY A 634 5.01 3.31 -3.16
N ASP A 635 5.88 2.30 -3.02
CA ASP A 635 5.94 1.17 -3.97
C ASP A 635 4.79 0.16 -3.79
N VAL A 636 4.19 0.07 -2.59
CA VAL A 636 3.06 -0.83 -2.31
C VAL A 636 1.74 -0.26 -2.86
N PHE A 637 1.64 1.06 -3.02
CA PHE A 637 0.41 1.73 -3.45
C PHE A 637 0.11 1.60 -4.95
N GLY A 638 1.03 1.08 -5.76
CA GLY A 638 0.79 0.57 -7.11
C GLY A 638 -0.24 1.39 -7.90
N THR A 639 0.20 2.53 -8.42
CA THR A 639 -0.57 3.62 -9.04
C THR A 639 -1.59 3.24 -10.14
N GLN A 640 -1.67 1.97 -10.56
CA GLN A 640 -2.54 1.52 -11.64
C GLN A 640 -3.60 0.47 -11.27
N GLN A 641 -3.52 -0.18 -10.11
CA GLN A 641 -4.42 -1.32 -9.78
C GLN A 641 -5.34 -1.09 -8.59
N SER A 642 -5.03 -0.15 -7.69
CA SER A 642 -5.74 0.02 -6.40
C SER A 642 -6.82 1.11 -6.40
N GLY A 643 -6.88 1.97 -7.43
CA GLY A 643 -7.88 3.04 -7.54
C GLY A 643 -7.76 4.16 -6.49
N MET A 644 -6.73 4.14 -5.63
CA MET A 644 -6.48 5.21 -4.66
C MET A 644 -5.49 6.23 -5.22
N THR A 645 -5.81 7.50 -5.05
CA THR A 645 -4.86 8.61 -5.16
C THR A 645 -3.94 8.59 -3.95
N GLU A 646 -2.64 8.75 -4.18
CA GLU A 646 -1.68 9.07 -3.11
C GLU A 646 -2.20 10.27 -2.30
N PHE A 647 -2.04 10.21 -0.97
CA PHE A 647 -2.25 11.38 -0.12
C PHE A 647 -1.31 12.50 -0.57
N LYS A 648 -1.84 13.71 -0.73
CA LYS A 648 -1.10 14.90 -1.16
C LYS A 648 -0.07 15.31 -0.11
N ILE A 649 -0.41 15.19 1.17
CA ILE A 649 0.39 15.69 2.30
C ILE A 649 0.64 14.61 3.33
N ALA A 650 -0.38 13.83 3.70
CA ALA A 650 -0.23 12.78 4.70
C ALA A 650 0.72 11.68 4.19
N ARG A 651 1.66 11.26 5.03
CA ARG A 651 2.57 10.15 4.75
C ARG A 651 2.31 9.05 5.75
N LEU A 652 1.99 7.87 5.23
CA LEU A 652 1.89 6.67 6.03
C LEU A 652 3.19 5.90 5.87
N PRO A 653 3.75 5.37 6.97
CA PRO A 653 3.16 5.14 8.28
C PRO A 653 3.39 6.30 9.24
N GLU A 654 4.15 7.34 8.86
CA GLU A 654 4.68 8.31 9.81
C GLU A 654 3.55 9.05 10.53
N HIS A 655 2.46 9.32 9.82
CA HIS A 655 1.23 9.91 10.35
C HIS A 655 0.20 8.89 10.84
N PHE A 656 0.57 7.64 11.16
CA PHE A 656 -0.38 6.65 11.64
C PHE A 656 -1.11 7.09 12.92
N ASN A 657 -0.41 7.80 13.81
CA ASN A 657 -1.03 8.38 15.01
C ASN A 657 -2.11 9.41 14.67
N LEU A 658 -1.91 10.19 13.59
CA LEU A 658 -2.91 11.15 13.10
C LEU A 658 -4.13 10.44 12.50
N LEU A 659 -3.99 9.26 11.90
CA LEU A 659 -5.12 8.52 11.33
C LEU A 659 -6.16 8.15 12.39
N LYS A 660 -5.73 7.67 13.56
CA LYS A 660 -6.64 7.35 14.67
C LYS A 660 -7.35 8.61 15.17
N LEU A 661 -6.62 9.72 15.29
CA LEU A 661 -7.18 11.00 15.67
C LEU A 661 -8.21 11.50 14.62
N ALA A 662 -7.86 11.40 13.34
CA ALA A 662 -8.73 11.79 12.23
C ALA A 662 -10.05 11.01 12.23
N GLN A 663 -10.02 9.70 12.54
CA GLN A 663 -11.23 8.88 12.65
C GLN A 663 -12.14 9.35 13.77
N ASN A 664 -11.58 9.70 14.93
CA ASN A 664 -12.36 10.23 16.06
C ASN A 664 -13.00 11.58 15.70
N ILE A 665 -12.22 12.49 15.11
CA ILE A 665 -12.72 13.80 14.67
C ILE A 665 -13.80 13.65 13.61
N ALA A 666 -13.59 12.76 12.62
CA ALA A 666 -14.60 12.47 11.60
C ALA A 666 -15.91 11.97 12.23
N HIS A 667 -15.84 11.07 13.21
CA HIS A 667 -17.01 10.57 13.93
C HIS A 667 -17.76 11.71 14.65
N GLU A 668 -17.03 12.56 15.37
CA GLU A 668 -17.60 13.73 16.04
C GLU A 668 -18.29 14.70 15.06
N LEU A 669 -17.67 14.98 13.92
CA LEU A 669 -18.24 15.84 12.88
C LEU A 669 -19.55 15.27 12.32
N ILE A 670 -19.60 13.94 12.14
CA ILE A 670 -20.80 13.23 11.66
C ILE A 670 -21.91 13.26 12.70
N GLU A 671 -21.61 12.94 13.96
CA GLU A 671 -22.59 12.94 15.05
C GLU A 671 -23.23 14.32 15.24
N LYS A 672 -22.42 15.38 15.14
CA LYS A 672 -22.87 16.78 15.20
C LYS A 672 -23.53 17.27 13.92
N GLN A 673 -23.56 16.46 12.86
CA GLN A 673 -24.06 16.84 11.53
C GLN A 673 -23.42 18.14 11.01
N SER A 674 -22.10 18.24 11.14
CA SER A 674 -21.37 19.45 10.75
C SER A 674 -21.65 19.84 9.30
N PRO A 675 -21.94 21.12 9.01
CA PRO A 675 -22.18 21.59 7.64
C PRO A 675 -20.92 21.52 6.76
N TRP A 676 -19.74 21.34 7.37
CA TRP A 676 -18.45 21.37 6.67
C TRP A 676 -18.03 20.03 6.08
N ILE A 677 -18.74 18.93 6.37
CA ILE A 677 -18.37 17.58 5.91
C ILE A 677 -18.18 17.52 4.39
N GLU A 678 -19.14 18.05 3.62
CA GLU A 678 -19.06 18.06 2.15
C GLU A 678 -17.90 18.92 1.65
N TYR A 679 -17.64 20.05 2.30
CA TYR A 679 -16.55 20.96 1.95
C TYR A 679 -15.18 20.31 2.15
N ILE A 680 -14.95 19.68 3.32
CA ILE A 680 -13.71 18.97 3.64
C ILE A 680 -13.47 17.88 2.59
N ILE A 681 -14.46 17.04 2.30
CA ILE A 681 -14.30 15.96 1.32
C ILE A 681 -13.98 16.50 -0.08
N GLN A 682 -14.72 17.51 -0.56
CA GLN A 682 -14.56 18.02 -1.93
C GLN A 682 -13.19 18.69 -2.16
N HIS A 683 -12.67 19.41 -1.17
CA HIS A 683 -11.39 20.12 -1.30
C HIS A 683 -10.19 19.17 -1.29
N TRP A 684 -10.26 18.06 -0.56
CA TRP A 684 -9.20 17.05 -0.56
C TRP A 684 -9.36 16.02 -1.69
N TYR A 685 -10.61 15.65 -2.05
CA TYR A 685 -10.93 14.61 -3.03
C TYR A 685 -11.97 15.07 -4.06
N GLN A 686 -11.52 15.83 -5.06
CA GLN A 686 -12.36 16.42 -6.12
C GLN A 686 -13.10 15.40 -7.02
N ASN A 687 -12.66 14.13 -7.04
CA ASN A 687 -13.29 13.03 -7.79
C ASN A 687 -13.95 12.00 -6.87
N SER A 688 -14.57 12.43 -5.77
CA SER A 688 -15.27 11.56 -4.82
C SER A 688 -16.34 10.69 -5.48
N GLU A 689 -16.90 11.04 -6.63
CA GLU A 689 -17.85 10.17 -7.36
C GLU A 689 -17.24 8.86 -7.86
N LYS A 690 -15.94 8.81 -8.17
CA LYS A 690 -15.26 7.54 -8.49
C LYS A 690 -15.05 6.69 -7.24
N TYR A 691 -14.82 7.33 -6.10
CA TYR A 691 -14.71 6.67 -4.80
C TYR A 691 -16.06 6.17 -4.30
N LEU A 692 -17.14 6.92 -4.54
CA LEU A 692 -18.51 6.62 -4.14
C LEU A 692 -19.17 5.52 -4.97
N LYS A 693 -18.61 5.21 -6.15
CA LYS A 693 -19.10 4.17 -7.08
C LYS A 693 -18.21 2.92 -7.15
N ALA A 694 -17.05 2.92 -6.49
CA ALA A 694 -16.14 1.78 -6.39
C ALA A 694 -16.45 0.96 -5.14
#